data_AF-A0A944HXP4-F1
#
_entry.id   AF-A0A944HXP4-F1
#
_cell.length_a   1.000
_cell.length_b   1.000
_cell.length_c   1.000
_cell.angle_alpha   90.00
_cell.angle_beta   90.00
_cell.angle_gamma   90.00
#
_symmetry.space_group_name_H-M   'P 1'
#
loop_
_entity.id
_entity.type
_entity.pdbx_description
1 polymer ?
#
loop_
_entity_poly.entity_id
_entity_poly.type
_entity_poly.pdbx_seq_one_letter_code
_entity_poly.pdbx_strand_id
1 'polypeptide(L)'
;MVNTGISAVLGVGYWLIAARYYSEEAVGQGSAAIAAMKLLAGLAAVTLTGALARFIPVAGRRTGRLVFGTYAGSSLLVAFAAGLFLLTLNLWGPSYRFLTGTLHGLGFVVAVVAWSVLTLQDGVLTGLRRAFWVPVGNTVFSAAKLALLVGMAAALPTSGVFVSWVVSIGVSVLPLGWLVFRRLVPRHVAATEETARPASFREVGRFLAGDYTGSLFSLAVVYLVPVIIASQVSAADNAYFYITSTIGGTVNLLAINMGASLTVEGSHDPARLAENCRAALRRMATIMLPVSVLIFALAPYILGVFGQGYAHAATPLLRWFAVGAALRVVMEVYFAVLRAQSRTAGLAYLQGLLCLLVLGLTLLLLPRMGLTGAGVAEICSLTVIVSIAAVRLRRILKNESGPSAGPPVAYAPDVAPDGDLADLAARGDRRDAPREPPRGIGRGSGQEAGSPPAAERREGGGYGTRWALRAALDADTMPLGVRLDFDHLERRPDLRHTPEAVAMPPAVPPRPAAPKPPAPKVSVSKVPAPKVSMAKAPPSPPPEPSAPERARPALWSRGPAAAVWLLLVAALALYWVPLARVGEARLDGMGGLGLVSVLPVATLVGAALLVAAFAAALRLGEQRRGLLTAVLLLTVVSLHAVPAVLEDAPRFATAWQHLGFLDFLDRTGVAAPDLDARWSWPGFFAVVALAARACGAEDLTEVLRWWPTVMQLLCLAPLALLLRAVRAGWRAKWTAAWLFVLCGWVGQDYFSPQSLNYLFYLLFVAVLLVWFRWPRQLSGKRLPGESEVAPAGRGTQGALLAVLIALFAASVASHQLTPFVMLGVLTVLVLTGRSTLRGLPLLCGVMLAVWVGFLAEPYWSGHFDELFGGLGSLGGNVSSSVSGRIEGGSATHKLVLYVRVALAGGVLAFAALGWWRRRRAGVGDVALPVLTAVPFLAFGMQSYGGEVALRVFLFALPGACVLAALALFPRTATPRRSVAGPVAALVAGLVLVFGFLVARWGNEPFERVRPGEVAAMDYVYAHDRPTVRLLWMSSDPVKSVTPAMPWGARDMERVLYEPTLAPRDPARVEEVVAALRSAGPQSYLVVNRGQSVYLELDAGYAPDWDGRLRSTLDGRPELKRVLSNEDAVLYELKAAPVGEVPPPRPGPAGPRVTWTPVSVVGALAAVALLVLLTARELVRVMAGPGVRQLRWMQGSYWFALPLLFVLLASLAQRLATLS
;
A
#
# COMPACT_ATOMS: atom_id res chain seq x y z
N MET A 1 -3.93 11.70 8.43
CA MET A 1 -4.19 11.24 7.04
C MET A 1 -5.45 10.40 6.89
N VAL A 2 -5.69 9.30 7.65
CA VAL A 2 -6.88 8.44 7.46
C VAL A 2 -8.20 9.20 7.52
N ASN A 3 -8.44 10.00 8.58
CA ASN A 3 -9.62 10.88 8.70
C ASN A 3 -9.81 11.73 7.44
N THR A 4 -8.75 12.43 7.02
CA THR A 4 -8.71 13.29 5.83
C THR A 4 -9.13 12.56 4.54
N GLY A 5 -8.70 11.30 4.36
CA GLY A 5 -9.07 10.49 3.20
C GLY A 5 -10.54 10.07 3.22
N ILE A 6 -11.04 9.61 4.37
CA ILE A 6 -12.45 9.24 4.55
C ILE A 6 -13.36 10.45 4.35
N SER A 7 -13.05 11.59 4.99
CA SER A 7 -13.81 12.83 4.82
C SER A 7 -13.78 13.37 3.39
N ALA A 8 -12.69 13.17 2.64
CA ALA A 8 -12.59 13.55 1.23
C ALA A 8 -13.47 12.67 0.33
N VAL A 9 -13.41 11.34 0.46
CA VAL A 9 -14.22 10.41 -0.34
C VAL A 9 -15.72 10.60 -0.05
N LEU A 10 -16.11 10.63 1.23
CA LEU A 10 -17.49 10.90 1.64
C LEU A 10 -17.94 12.32 1.27
N GLY A 11 -17.03 13.30 1.27
CA GLY A 11 -17.30 14.67 0.84
C GLY A 11 -17.58 14.78 -0.66
N VAL A 12 -16.79 14.14 -1.51
CA VAL A 12 -17.03 14.08 -2.96
C VAL A 12 -18.30 13.29 -3.27
N GLY A 13 -18.54 12.18 -2.57
CA GLY A 13 -19.80 11.40 -2.68
C GLY A 13 -21.04 12.21 -2.28
N TYR A 14 -20.95 13.00 -1.20
CA TYR A 14 -22.01 13.91 -0.76
C TYR A 14 -22.36 14.94 -1.85
N TRP A 15 -21.36 15.61 -2.43
CA TRP A 15 -21.62 16.60 -3.48
C TRP A 15 -22.08 15.99 -4.80
N LEU A 16 -21.70 14.75 -5.10
CA LEU A 16 -22.23 14.00 -6.23
C LEU A 16 -23.72 13.67 -6.05
N ILE A 17 -24.13 13.23 -4.85
CA ILE A 17 -25.56 13.03 -4.55
C ILE A 17 -26.30 14.37 -4.56
N ALA A 18 -25.74 15.43 -3.99
CA ALA A 18 -26.36 16.76 -3.99
C ALA A 18 -26.64 17.25 -5.42
N ALA A 19 -25.64 17.19 -6.32
CA ALA A 19 -25.79 17.56 -7.73
C ALA A 19 -26.76 16.68 -8.55
N ARG A 20 -27.23 15.55 -7.99
CA ARG A 20 -28.16 14.62 -8.65
C ARG A 20 -29.58 14.64 -8.08
N TYR A 21 -29.75 15.04 -6.83
CA TYR A 21 -31.04 15.07 -6.13
C TYR A 21 -31.57 16.49 -5.85
N TYR A 22 -30.74 17.53 -6.00
CA TYR A 22 -31.10 18.93 -5.77
C TYR A 22 -30.85 19.78 -7.03
N SER A 23 -31.56 20.90 -7.15
CA SER A 23 -31.27 21.88 -8.20
C SER A 23 -29.90 22.54 -7.98
N GLU A 24 -29.27 22.98 -9.07
CA GLU A 24 -27.96 23.65 -9.02
C GLU A 24 -28.02 24.93 -8.16
N GLU A 25 -29.17 25.61 -8.12
CA GLU A 25 -29.44 26.74 -7.21
C GLU A 25 -29.51 26.33 -5.73
N ALA A 26 -30.15 25.21 -5.39
CA ALA A 26 -30.23 24.71 -4.01
C ALA A 26 -28.87 24.21 -3.50
N VAL A 27 -28.10 23.53 -4.36
CA VAL A 27 -26.69 23.20 -4.09
C VAL A 27 -25.87 24.49 -3.88
N GLY A 28 -26.16 25.54 -4.66
CA GLY A 28 -25.54 26.86 -4.57
C GLY A 28 -25.79 27.59 -3.26
N GLN A 29 -27.06 27.69 -2.86
CA GLN A 29 -27.50 28.30 -1.60
C GLN A 29 -26.97 27.51 -0.39
N GLY A 30 -27.12 26.19 -0.40
CA GLY A 30 -26.62 25.33 0.68
C GLY A 30 -25.10 25.41 0.84
N SER A 31 -24.35 25.39 -0.26
CA SER A 31 -22.88 25.52 -0.22
C SER A 31 -22.41 26.92 0.19
N ALA A 32 -23.12 27.99 -0.18
CA ALA A 32 -22.86 29.36 0.29
C ALA A 32 -23.02 29.46 1.82
N ALA A 33 -24.14 28.97 2.38
CA ALA A 33 -24.33 28.99 3.83
C ALA A 33 -23.33 28.08 4.58
N ILE A 34 -22.95 26.93 4.00
CA ILE A 34 -21.86 26.09 4.56
C ILE A 34 -20.51 26.84 4.52
N ALA A 35 -20.24 27.67 3.51
CA ALA A 35 -19.03 28.49 3.44
C ALA A 35 -19.02 29.59 4.52
N ALA A 36 -20.10 30.37 4.63
CA ALA A 36 -20.22 31.41 5.65
C ALA A 36 -20.18 30.82 7.07
N MET A 37 -20.82 29.66 7.29
CA MET A 37 -20.76 28.94 8.56
C MET A 37 -19.32 28.55 8.95
N LYS A 38 -18.56 28.00 8.00
CA LYS A 38 -17.13 27.64 8.20
C LYS A 38 -16.25 28.87 8.44
N LEU A 39 -16.50 29.98 7.74
CA LEU A 39 -15.80 31.25 7.94
C LEU A 39 -16.01 31.79 9.36
N LEU A 40 -17.27 32.01 9.74
CA LEU A 40 -17.65 32.63 11.02
C LEU A 40 -17.15 31.82 12.23
N ALA A 41 -17.32 30.50 12.19
CA ALA A 41 -16.82 29.62 13.24
C ALA A 41 -15.30 29.44 13.21
N GLY A 42 -14.69 29.39 12.03
CA GLY A 42 -13.24 29.25 11.85
C GLY A 42 -12.45 30.41 12.43
N LEU A 43 -12.97 31.64 12.32
CA LEU A 43 -12.34 32.84 12.90
C LEU A 43 -12.16 32.75 14.42
N ALA A 44 -13.04 32.04 15.13
CA ALA A 44 -12.88 31.76 16.56
C ALA A 44 -12.07 30.49 16.85
N ALA A 45 -12.20 29.44 16.03
CA ALA A 45 -11.70 28.12 16.35
C ALA A 45 -10.18 27.93 16.18
N VAL A 46 -9.52 28.67 15.28
CA VAL A 46 -8.11 28.40 14.89
C VAL A 46 -7.14 28.36 16.07
N THR A 47 -7.03 29.45 16.83
CA THR A 47 -6.07 29.54 17.95
C THR A 47 -6.54 28.75 19.17
N LEU A 48 -7.87 28.71 19.40
CA LEU A 48 -8.47 27.96 20.50
C LEU A 48 -8.24 26.44 20.38
N THR A 49 -8.25 25.88 19.16
CA THR A 49 -8.03 24.43 18.95
C THR A 49 -6.61 24.02 19.34
N GLY A 50 -5.60 24.80 18.93
CA GLY A 50 -4.20 24.59 19.34
C GLY A 50 -3.98 24.81 20.85
N ALA A 51 -4.61 25.84 21.42
CA ALA A 51 -4.53 26.13 22.85
C ALA A 51 -5.17 25.02 23.70
N LEU A 52 -6.33 24.48 23.31
CA LEU A 52 -6.96 23.34 23.98
C LEU A 52 -6.03 22.12 23.96
N ALA A 53 -5.41 21.81 22.82
CA ALA A 53 -4.45 20.71 22.71
C ALA A 53 -3.20 20.89 23.61
N ARG A 54 -2.66 22.12 23.75
CA ARG A 54 -1.49 22.41 24.61
C ARG A 54 -1.83 22.48 26.11
N PHE A 55 -2.98 23.06 26.48
CA PHE A 55 -3.27 23.38 27.89
C PHE A 55 -4.17 22.37 28.63
N ILE A 56 -4.99 21.57 27.95
CA ILE A 56 -5.76 20.49 28.60
C ILE A 56 -4.86 19.48 29.35
N PRO A 57 -3.71 19.01 28.80
CA PRO A 57 -2.82 18.08 29.49
C PRO A 57 -2.33 18.54 30.88
N VAL A 58 -2.25 19.86 31.12
CA VAL A 58 -1.71 20.44 32.36
C VAL A 58 -2.76 21.10 33.26
N ALA A 59 -4.02 21.20 32.81
CA ALA A 59 -5.07 21.94 33.51
C ALA A 59 -5.66 21.23 34.76
N GLY A 60 -5.46 19.91 34.90
CA GLY A 60 -5.88 19.13 36.08
C GLY A 60 -7.35 19.34 36.47
N ARG A 61 -7.61 19.60 37.76
CA ARG A 61 -8.94 19.97 38.30
C ARG A 61 -9.65 21.11 37.54
N ARG A 62 -8.93 21.96 36.78
CA ARG A 62 -9.55 23.04 35.97
C ARG A 62 -10.00 22.59 34.57
N THR A 63 -9.63 21.40 34.08
CA THR A 63 -9.92 20.94 32.70
C THR A 63 -11.39 21.06 32.31
N GLY A 64 -12.33 20.69 33.17
CA GLY A 64 -13.77 20.82 32.88
C GLY A 64 -14.25 22.27 32.73
N ARG A 65 -13.72 23.19 33.56
CA ARG A 65 -14.01 24.63 33.45
C ARG A 65 -13.33 25.27 32.23
N LEU A 66 -12.13 24.80 31.87
CA LEU A 66 -11.43 25.24 30.65
C LEU A 66 -12.23 24.85 29.40
N VAL A 67 -12.57 23.57 29.24
CA VAL A 67 -13.35 23.08 28.10
C VAL A 67 -14.71 23.80 27.99
N PHE A 68 -15.46 23.88 29.08
CA PHE A 68 -16.76 24.57 29.09
C PHE A 68 -16.61 26.08 28.79
N GLY A 69 -15.62 26.74 29.40
CA GLY A 69 -15.37 28.17 29.19
C GLY A 69 -14.98 28.50 27.75
N THR A 70 -14.14 27.68 27.12
CA THR A 70 -13.77 27.84 25.70
C THR A 70 -14.96 27.55 24.77
N TYR A 71 -15.77 26.52 25.05
CA TYR A 71 -17.00 26.25 24.29
C TYR A 71 -17.99 27.41 24.39
N ALA A 72 -18.28 27.89 25.61
CA ALA A 72 -19.23 28.98 25.83
C ALA A 72 -18.75 30.31 25.26
N GLY A 73 -17.49 30.69 25.51
CA GLY A 73 -16.90 31.92 24.99
C GLY A 73 -16.82 31.94 23.46
N SER A 74 -16.44 30.81 22.84
CA SER A 74 -16.48 30.69 21.38
C SER A 74 -17.91 30.73 20.85
N SER A 75 -18.87 30.03 21.48
CA SER A 75 -20.28 30.03 21.06
C SER A 75 -20.87 31.44 21.07
N LEU A 76 -20.61 32.24 22.11
CA LEU A 76 -21.04 33.64 22.18
C LEU A 76 -20.40 34.50 21.08
N LEU A 77 -19.08 34.36 20.86
CA LEU A 77 -18.35 35.11 19.84
C LEU A 77 -18.86 34.80 18.42
N VAL A 78 -19.05 33.52 18.09
CA VAL A 78 -19.51 33.12 16.75
C VAL A 78 -21.00 33.37 16.55
N ALA A 79 -21.82 33.34 17.61
CA ALA A 79 -23.22 33.75 17.54
C ALA A 79 -23.35 35.27 17.31
N PHE A 80 -22.52 36.08 17.96
CA PHE A 80 -22.44 37.53 17.70
C PHE A 80 -21.99 37.82 16.26
N ALA A 81 -20.93 37.14 15.78
CA ALA A 81 -20.46 37.27 14.40
C ALA A 81 -21.52 36.82 13.37
N ALA A 82 -22.26 35.74 13.66
CA ALA A 82 -23.39 35.31 12.84
C ALA A 82 -24.55 36.31 12.87
N GLY A 83 -24.84 36.93 14.02
CA GLY A 83 -25.81 38.04 14.12
C GLY A 83 -25.42 39.22 13.23
N LEU A 84 -24.16 39.65 13.26
CA LEU A 84 -23.65 40.73 12.39
C LEU A 84 -23.68 40.35 10.90
N PHE A 85 -23.40 39.09 10.55
CA PHE A 85 -23.56 38.58 9.18
C PHE A 85 -25.03 38.60 8.74
N LEU A 86 -25.96 38.19 9.60
CA LEU A 86 -27.40 38.22 9.33
C LEU A 86 -27.93 39.65 9.16
N LEU A 87 -27.48 40.59 10.00
CA LEU A 87 -27.81 42.02 9.86
C LEU A 87 -27.25 42.64 8.56
N THR A 88 -26.19 42.07 7.99
CA THR A 88 -25.57 42.56 6.75
C THR A 88 -25.96 41.77 5.49
N LEU A 89 -26.89 40.82 5.56
CA LEU A 89 -27.29 39.92 4.44
C LEU A 89 -27.52 40.64 3.10
N ASN A 90 -28.10 41.83 3.12
CA ASN A 90 -28.38 42.63 1.91
C ASN A 90 -27.11 42.99 1.12
N LEU A 91 -25.94 43.03 1.77
CA LEU A 91 -24.63 43.28 1.16
C LEU A 91 -23.98 42.02 0.59
N TRP A 92 -24.40 40.82 1.02
CA TRP A 92 -23.78 39.55 0.66
C TRP A 92 -24.41 38.87 -0.57
N GLY A 93 -25.32 39.54 -1.29
CA GLY A 93 -25.81 39.08 -2.59
C GLY A 93 -26.87 37.96 -2.56
N PRO A 94 -27.31 37.47 -3.73
CA PRO A 94 -28.52 36.63 -3.84
C PRO A 94 -28.43 35.28 -3.12
N SER A 95 -27.24 34.65 -3.10
CA SER A 95 -27.03 33.29 -2.61
C SER A 95 -27.35 33.08 -1.13
N TYR A 96 -27.42 34.14 -0.33
CA TYR A 96 -27.76 34.07 1.11
C TYR A 96 -29.19 34.53 1.43
N ARG A 97 -29.99 34.99 0.44
CA ARG A 97 -31.34 35.51 0.69
C ARG A 97 -32.28 34.50 1.34
N PHE A 98 -32.05 33.20 1.16
CA PHE A 98 -32.82 32.15 1.82
C PHE A 98 -32.62 32.09 3.35
N LEU A 99 -31.59 32.74 3.90
CA LEU A 99 -31.36 32.90 5.34
C LEU A 99 -32.21 34.03 5.95
N THR A 100 -33.01 34.75 5.16
CA THR A 100 -33.95 35.76 5.68
C THR A 100 -35.13 35.12 6.40
N GLY A 101 -35.70 35.87 7.35
CA GLY A 101 -36.75 35.41 8.27
C GLY A 101 -36.19 34.79 9.56
N THR A 102 -36.89 35.00 10.67
CA THR A 102 -36.42 34.68 12.03
C THR A 102 -36.02 33.21 12.21
N LEU A 103 -36.79 32.28 11.62
CA LEU A 103 -36.52 30.84 11.74
C LEU A 103 -35.20 30.42 11.05
N HIS A 104 -34.95 30.91 9.83
CA HIS A 104 -33.72 30.59 9.10
C HIS A 104 -32.51 31.30 9.70
N GLY A 105 -32.66 32.54 10.15
CA GLY A 105 -31.62 33.27 10.87
C GLY A 105 -31.20 32.57 12.17
N LEU A 106 -32.16 32.18 13.02
CA LEU A 106 -31.87 31.42 14.24
C LEU A 106 -31.25 30.04 13.92
N GLY A 107 -31.77 29.33 12.91
CA GLY A 107 -31.19 28.07 12.45
C GLY A 107 -29.74 28.21 11.97
N PHE A 108 -29.41 29.32 11.31
CA PHE A 108 -28.04 29.65 10.89
C PHE A 108 -27.14 29.95 12.09
N VAL A 109 -27.58 30.74 13.08
CA VAL A 109 -26.81 30.98 14.32
C VAL A 109 -26.52 29.65 15.05
N VAL A 110 -27.51 28.78 15.18
CA VAL A 110 -27.34 27.43 15.78
C VAL A 110 -26.34 26.59 14.97
N ALA A 111 -26.37 26.64 13.64
CA ALA A 111 -25.43 25.95 12.78
C ALA A 111 -23.97 26.44 12.95
N VAL A 112 -23.76 27.76 13.03
CA VAL A 112 -22.44 28.36 13.26
C VAL A 112 -21.89 27.95 14.64
N VAL A 113 -22.72 28.01 15.69
CA VAL A 113 -22.35 27.56 17.04
C VAL A 113 -22.01 26.07 17.04
N ALA A 114 -22.85 25.22 16.44
CA ALA A 114 -22.64 23.78 16.38
C ALA A 114 -21.36 23.40 15.63
N TRP A 115 -21.05 24.06 14.50
CA TRP A 115 -19.79 23.84 13.77
C TRP A 115 -18.56 24.32 14.56
N SER A 116 -18.67 25.42 15.31
CA SER A 116 -17.60 25.87 16.21
C SER A 116 -17.32 24.84 17.31
N VAL A 117 -18.36 24.34 17.98
CA VAL A 117 -18.24 23.30 19.01
C VAL A 117 -17.64 22.01 18.42
N LEU A 118 -18.09 21.56 17.25
CA LEU A 118 -17.51 20.39 16.56
C LEU A 118 -16.00 20.56 16.30
N THR A 119 -15.59 21.75 15.83
CA THR A 119 -14.19 22.06 15.53
C THR A 119 -13.33 22.08 16.80
N LEU A 120 -13.81 22.73 17.86
CA LEU A 120 -13.12 22.78 19.16
C LEU A 120 -13.05 21.40 19.82
N GLN A 121 -14.07 20.56 19.64
CA GLN A 121 -14.16 19.23 20.23
C GLN A 121 -13.08 18.27 19.73
N ASP A 122 -12.69 18.36 18.45
CA ASP A 122 -11.54 17.61 17.95
C ASP A 122 -10.23 18.04 18.66
N GLY A 123 -10.09 19.33 18.99
CA GLY A 123 -9.02 19.85 19.85
C GLY A 123 -9.08 19.32 21.29
N VAL A 124 -10.28 19.26 21.89
CA VAL A 124 -10.50 18.70 23.24
C VAL A 124 -10.15 17.22 23.30
N LEU A 125 -10.64 16.41 22.35
CA LEU A 125 -10.35 14.98 22.28
C LEU A 125 -8.84 14.72 22.06
N THR A 126 -8.17 15.58 21.31
CA THR A 126 -6.72 15.54 21.12
C THR A 126 -5.98 15.88 22.42
N GLY A 127 -6.33 16.98 23.10
CA GLY A 127 -5.74 17.38 24.38
C GLY A 127 -5.95 16.38 25.52
N LEU A 128 -7.10 15.69 25.54
CA LEU A 128 -7.39 14.59 26.47
C LEU A 128 -6.66 13.26 26.13
N ARG A 129 -5.79 13.25 25.11
CA ARG A 129 -5.13 12.04 24.56
C ARG A 129 -6.12 10.94 24.13
N ARG A 130 -7.30 11.32 23.64
CA ARG A 130 -8.37 10.42 23.16
C ARG A 130 -8.72 10.66 21.68
N ALA A 131 -7.70 11.02 20.89
CA ALA A 131 -7.80 11.33 19.47
C ALA A 131 -8.40 10.22 18.58
N PHE A 132 -8.54 8.97 19.06
CA PHE A 132 -9.31 7.92 18.38
C PHE A 132 -10.76 8.33 18.09
N TRP A 133 -11.38 9.14 18.95
CA TRP A 133 -12.77 9.57 18.75
C TRP A 133 -12.93 10.64 17.66
N VAL A 134 -11.86 11.30 17.23
CA VAL A 134 -11.86 12.31 16.16
C VAL A 134 -12.28 11.72 14.80
N PRO A 135 -11.62 10.66 14.26
CA PRO A 135 -12.09 10.01 13.03
C PRO A 135 -13.45 9.33 13.19
N VAL A 136 -13.80 8.81 14.37
CA VAL A 136 -15.14 8.23 14.62
C VAL A 136 -16.21 9.32 14.48
N GLY A 137 -16.09 10.44 15.21
CA GLY A 137 -17.04 11.55 15.14
C GLY A 137 -17.16 12.18 13.75
N ASN A 138 -16.03 12.33 13.05
CA ASN A 138 -16.01 12.86 11.67
C ASN A 138 -16.59 11.87 10.63
N THR A 139 -16.46 10.56 10.85
CA THR A 139 -17.05 9.52 10.00
C THR A 139 -18.55 9.42 10.24
N VAL A 140 -19.01 9.38 11.50
CA VAL A 140 -20.44 9.43 11.86
C VAL A 140 -21.11 10.68 11.29
N PHE A 141 -20.50 11.86 11.47
CA PHE A 141 -20.96 13.11 10.84
C PHE A 141 -21.07 12.99 9.31
N SER A 142 -20.09 12.37 8.67
CA SER A 142 -20.02 12.29 7.20
C SER A 142 -20.91 11.21 6.58
N ALA A 143 -21.24 10.15 7.32
CA ALA A 143 -22.24 9.16 6.95
C ALA A 143 -23.66 9.69 7.21
N ALA A 144 -23.91 10.29 8.37
CA ALA A 144 -25.20 10.87 8.74
C ALA A 144 -25.66 11.92 7.71
N LYS A 145 -24.78 12.85 7.30
CA LYS A 145 -25.15 13.88 6.33
C LYS A 145 -25.44 13.31 4.94
N LEU A 146 -24.81 12.19 4.58
CA LEU A 146 -25.04 11.50 3.31
C LEU A 146 -26.43 10.83 3.29
N ALA A 147 -26.79 10.14 4.37
CA ALA A 147 -28.11 9.53 4.53
C ALA A 147 -29.23 10.59 4.63
N LEU A 148 -29.02 11.62 5.44
CA LEU A 148 -29.98 12.71 5.61
C LEU A 148 -30.17 13.54 4.34
N LEU A 149 -29.12 13.75 3.53
CA LEU A 149 -29.27 14.42 2.22
C LEU A 149 -30.24 13.66 1.29
N VAL A 150 -30.15 12.33 1.24
CA VAL A 150 -31.07 11.51 0.41
C VAL A 150 -32.49 11.57 0.99
N GLY A 151 -32.66 11.43 2.31
CA GLY A 151 -33.97 11.51 2.96
C GLY A 151 -34.63 12.89 2.88
N MET A 152 -33.84 13.97 2.90
CA MET A 152 -34.32 15.35 2.82
C MET A 152 -34.55 15.84 1.39
N ALA A 153 -34.15 15.09 0.36
CA ALA A 153 -34.30 15.51 -1.04
C ALA A 153 -35.76 15.79 -1.44
N ALA A 154 -36.69 14.93 -1.01
CA ALA A 154 -38.11 15.10 -1.27
C ALA A 154 -38.80 16.10 -0.31
N ALA A 155 -38.33 16.20 0.94
CA ALA A 155 -39.00 16.97 2.00
C ALA A 155 -38.54 18.43 2.11
N LEU A 156 -37.28 18.72 1.77
CA LEU A 156 -36.64 20.04 1.88
C LEU A 156 -35.83 20.35 0.61
N PRO A 157 -36.45 20.47 -0.57
CA PRO A 157 -35.76 20.55 -1.87
C PRO A 157 -34.90 21.81 -2.08
N THR A 158 -35.03 22.83 -1.24
CA THR A 158 -34.19 24.04 -1.26
C THR A 158 -33.14 24.04 -0.15
N SER A 159 -33.55 23.81 1.09
CA SER A 159 -32.69 23.95 2.28
C SER A 159 -31.99 22.66 2.72
N GLY A 160 -32.38 21.49 2.21
CA GLY A 160 -31.89 20.18 2.68
C GLY A 160 -30.38 19.97 2.54
N VAL A 161 -29.72 20.61 1.57
CA VAL A 161 -28.24 20.62 1.43
C VAL A 161 -27.55 21.30 2.62
N PHE A 162 -28.20 22.29 3.26
CA PHE A 162 -27.73 22.92 4.49
C PHE A 162 -28.19 22.14 5.73
N VAL A 163 -29.49 21.82 5.82
CA VAL A 163 -30.09 21.18 7.00
C VAL A 163 -29.48 19.79 7.28
N SER A 164 -29.17 19.01 6.25
CA SER A 164 -28.50 17.70 6.42
C SER A 164 -27.10 17.83 7.04
N TRP A 165 -26.36 18.92 6.79
CA TRP A 165 -25.13 19.22 7.54
C TRP A 165 -25.44 19.55 8.99
N VAL A 166 -26.35 20.50 9.26
CA VAL A 166 -26.66 20.98 10.62
C VAL A 166 -27.13 19.85 11.54
N VAL A 167 -28.08 19.02 11.10
CA VAL A 167 -28.59 17.90 11.89
C VAL A 167 -27.49 16.87 12.16
N SER A 168 -26.62 16.61 11.18
CA SER A 168 -25.50 15.67 11.35
C SER A 168 -24.42 16.15 12.30
N ILE A 169 -24.21 17.47 12.42
CA ILE A 169 -23.35 18.02 13.48
C ILE A 169 -23.94 17.64 14.84
N GLY A 170 -25.26 17.73 15.03
CA GLY A 170 -25.94 17.28 16.25
C GLY A 170 -25.71 15.80 16.57
N VAL A 171 -25.83 14.92 15.56
CA VAL A 171 -25.59 13.47 15.70
C VAL A 171 -24.16 13.15 16.16
N SER A 172 -23.17 13.97 15.79
CA SER A 172 -21.77 13.79 16.21
C SER A 172 -21.43 14.52 17.52
N VAL A 173 -21.84 15.78 17.68
CA VAL A 173 -21.51 16.62 18.84
C VAL A 173 -22.20 16.14 20.11
N LEU A 174 -23.48 15.76 20.07
CA LEU A 174 -24.23 15.48 21.30
C LEU A 174 -23.76 14.22 22.06
N PRO A 175 -23.60 13.03 21.44
CA PRO A 175 -23.16 11.83 22.16
C PRO A 175 -21.69 11.93 22.60
N LEU A 176 -20.88 12.63 21.79
CA LEU A 176 -19.43 12.68 21.94
C LEU A 176 -19.02 13.82 22.91
N GLY A 177 -19.76 14.93 22.94
CA GLY A 177 -19.71 15.93 24.00
C GLY A 177 -20.21 15.39 25.34
N TRP A 178 -21.28 14.58 25.34
CA TRP A 178 -21.68 13.82 26.54
C TRP A 178 -20.55 12.91 27.04
N LEU A 179 -19.88 12.17 26.14
CA LEU A 179 -18.73 11.33 26.48
C LEU A 179 -17.58 12.15 27.10
N VAL A 180 -17.27 13.32 26.54
CA VAL A 180 -16.27 14.26 27.07
C VAL A 180 -16.59 14.65 28.51
N PHE A 181 -17.78 15.20 28.78
CA PHE A 181 -18.12 15.72 30.11
C PHE A 181 -18.46 14.64 31.15
N ARG A 182 -19.14 13.53 30.78
CA ARG A 182 -19.52 12.46 31.71
C ARG A 182 -18.41 11.44 32.00
N ARG A 183 -17.46 11.23 31.08
CA ARG A 183 -16.45 10.15 31.22
C ARG A 183 -15.01 10.61 31.04
N LEU A 184 -14.68 11.39 30.00
CA LEU A 184 -13.27 11.67 29.68
C LEU A 184 -12.68 12.75 30.60
N VAL A 185 -13.38 13.86 30.83
CA VAL A 185 -12.92 14.93 31.73
C VAL A 185 -12.78 14.46 33.18
N PRO A 186 -13.75 13.77 33.81
CA PRO A 186 -13.58 13.26 35.18
C PRO A 186 -12.40 12.29 35.33
N ARG A 187 -12.21 11.38 34.37
CA ARG A 187 -11.06 10.46 34.36
C ARG A 187 -9.73 11.19 34.18
N HIS A 188 -9.68 12.23 33.34
CA HIS A 188 -8.49 13.06 33.17
C HIS A 188 -8.15 13.85 34.42
N VAL A 189 -9.15 14.41 35.11
CA VAL A 189 -8.95 15.14 36.38
C VAL A 189 -8.29 14.23 37.42
N ALA A 190 -8.85 13.04 37.66
CA ALA A 190 -8.28 12.09 38.62
C ALA A 190 -6.87 11.63 38.21
N ALA A 191 -6.63 11.37 36.92
CA ALA A 191 -5.33 10.91 36.41
C ALA A 191 -4.25 12.01 36.29
N THR A 192 -4.55 13.26 36.64
CA THR A 192 -3.59 14.39 36.59
C THR A 192 -3.58 15.21 37.88
N GLU A 193 -4.22 14.73 38.94
CA GLU A 193 -4.47 15.48 40.18
C GLU A 193 -3.18 15.85 40.92
N GLU A 194 -2.19 14.97 40.93
CA GLU A 194 -0.89 15.15 41.61
C GLU A 194 0.14 15.92 40.76
N THR A 195 -0.03 15.96 39.43
CA THR A 195 1.00 16.47 38.50
C THR A 195 0.61 17.76 37.78
N ALA A 196 -0.61 18.28 37.97
CA ALA A 196 -1.11 19.42 37.21
C ALA A 196 -0.49 20.77 37.63
N ARG A 197 -0.11 21.57 36.62
CA ARG A 197 0.26 22.98 36.76
C ARG A 197 -0.63 23.81 35.83
N PRO A 198 -1.79 24.31 36.29
CA PRO A 198 -2.71 25.05 35.44
C PRO A 198 -2.10 26.39 34.99
N ALA A 199 -1.87 26.54 33.68
CA ALA A 199 -1.28 27.74 33.10
C ALA A 199 -2.09 29.01 33.39
N SER A 200 -1.39 30.14 33.47
CA SER A 200 -1.99 31.47 33.65
C SER A 200 -2.62 32.00 32.37
N PHE A 201 -3.61 32.89 32.50
CA PHE A 201 -4.20 33.58 31.35
C PHE A 201 -3.18 34.38 30.52
N ARG A 202 -2.06 34.80 31.12
CA ARG A 202 -0.98 35.52 30.42
C ARG A 202 -0.16 34.59 29.51
N GLU A 203 0.11 33.37 29.95
CA GLU A 203 0.78 32.34 29.14
C GLU A 203 -0.12 31.84 28.00
N VAL A 204 -1.42 31.61 28.30
CA VAL A 204 -2.42 31.29 27.27
C VAL A 204 -2.51 32.43 26.26
N GLY A 205 -2.60 33.69 26.71
CA GLY A 205 -2.64 34.87 25.83
C GLY A 205 -1.40 35.02 24.94
N ARG A 206 -0.19 34.81 25.47
CA ARG A 206 1.05 34.84 24.65
C ARG A 206 1.07 33.71 23.62
N PHE A 207 0.67 32.50 24.00
CA PHE A 207 0.57 31.37 23.06
C PHE A 207 -0.44 31.63 21.94
N LEU A 208 -1.63 32.15 22.27
CA LEU A 208 -2.67 32.52 21.31
C LEU A 208 -2.20 33.61 20.33
N ALA A 209 -1.28 34.48 20.71
CA ALA A 209 -0.76 35.55 19.85
C ALA A 209 0.25 35.05 18.81
N GLY A 210 1.17 34.15 19.20
CA GLY A 210 2.26 33.67 18.32
C GLY A 210 1.79 32.82 17.13
N ASP A 211 0.77 31.98 17.34
CA ASP A 211 0.21 31.08 16.31
C ASP A 211 -0.78 31.78 15.35
N TYR A 212 -1.17 33.03 15.64
CA TYR A 212 -2.35 33.65 15.03
C TYR A 212 -2.14 34.08 13.57
N THR A 213 -1.05 34.82 13.28
CA THR A 213 -0.99 35.68 12.08
C THR A 213 -0.96 34.90 10.76
N GLY A 214 -0.08 33.90 10.63
CA GLY A 214 0.01 33.09 9.40
C GLY A 214 -1.21 32.19 9.20
N SER A 215 -1.69 31.60 10.29
CA SER A 215 -2.87 30.74 10.33
C SER A 215 -4.15 31.48 9.93
N LEU A 216 -4.33 32.72 10.40
CA LEU A 216 -5.46 33.59 10.04
C LEU A 216 -5.48 33.95 8.55
N PHE A 217 -4.35 34.34 7.97
CA PHE A 217 -4.25 34.61 6.53
C PHE A 217 -4.53 33.36 5.69
N SER A 218 -4.03 32.20 6.11
CA SER A 218 -4.33 30.93 5.44
C SER A 218 -5.81 30.55 5.53
N LEU A 219 -6.47 30.84 6.66
CA LEU A 219 -7.89 30.58 6.85
C LEU A 219 -8.76 31.51 5.99
N ALA A 220 -8.38 32.79 5.89
CA ALA A 220 -9.07 33.76 5.05
C ALA A 220 -9.08 33.30 3.58
N VAL A 221 -7.95 32.84 3.03
CA VAL A 221 -7.93 32.24 1.67
C VAL A 221 -8.89 31.05 1.53
N VAL A 222 -8.95 30.17 2.53
CA VAL A 222 -9.73 28.91 2.46
C VAL A 222 -11.24 29.12 2.65
N TYR A 223 -11.67 30.06 3.49
CA TYR A 223 -13.10 30.27 3.81
C TYR A 223 -13.70 31.60 3.32
N LEU A 224 -12.91 32.68 3.16
CA LEU A 224 -13.45 33.95 2.67
C LEU A 224 -13.60 33.97 1.14
N VAL A 225 -12.71 33.30 0.39
CA VAL A 225 -12.80 33.23 -1.08
C VAL A 225 -14.13 32.60 -1.56
N PRO A 226 -14.59 31.45 -1.04
CA PRO A 226 -15.91 30.93 -1.39
C PRO A 226 -17.06 31.85 -0.99
N VAL A 227 -16.95 32.57 0.14
CA VAL A 227 -17.98 33.52 0.61
C VAL A 227 -18.09 34.74 -0.31
N ILE A 228 -16.95 35.31 -0.75
CA ILE A 228 -16.87 36.40 -1.74
C ILE A 228 -17.43 35.96 -3.09
N ILE A 229 -17.11 34.75 -3.54
CA ILE A 229 -17.60 34.25 -4.83
C ILE A 229 -19.12 34.09 -4.76
N ALA A 230 -19.64 33.41 -3.73
CA ALA A 230 -21.07 33.27 -3.50
C ALA A 230 -21.84 34.60 -3.40
N SER A 231 -21.19 35.70 -3.02
CA SER A 231 -21.82 37.02 -2.97
C SER A 231 -21.83 37.79 -4.30
N GLN A 232 -21.02 37.38 -5.29
CA GLN A 232 -20.88 38.07 -6.57
C GLN A 232 -21.40 37.28 -7.78
N VAL A 233 -21.60 35.96 -7.66
CA VAL A 233 -22.12 35.09 -8.73
C VAL A 233 -23.52 34.56 -8.42
N SER A 234 -24.17 33.93 -9.41
CA SER A 234 -25.48 33.28 -9.19
C SER A 234 -25.38 32.08 -8.25
N ALA A 235 -26.51 31.60 -7.72
CA ALA A 235 -26.49 30.39 -6.89
C ALA A 235 -25.95 29.18 -7.67
N ALA A 236 -26.37 28.99 -8.93
CA ALA A 236 -25.86 27.91 -9.78
C ALA A 236 -24.34 28.04 -10.05
N ASP A 237 -23.85 29.25 -10.33
CA ASP A 237 -22.41 29.51 -10.47
C ASP A 237 -21.63 29.21 -9.19
N ASN A 238 -22.22 29.48 -8.02
CA ASN A 238 -21.61 29.12 -6.75
C ASN A 238 -21.56 27.59 -6.55
N ALA A 239 -22.58 26.84 -6.97
CA ALA A 239 -22.51 25.37 -6.97
C ALA A 239 -21.40 24.84 -7.88
N TYR A 240 -21.31 25.38 -9.09
CA TYR A 240 -20.24 25.08 -10.05
C TYR A 240 -18.85 25.36 -9.46
N PHE A 241 -18.68 26.51 -8.78
CA PHE A 241 -17.45 26.85 -8.07
C PHE A 241 -17.17 25.90 -6.89
N TYR A 242 -18.17 25.62 -6.04
CA TYR A 242 -17.96 24.89 -4.78
C TYR A 242 -17.61 23.43 -4.99
N ILE A 243 -18.26 22.74 -5.94
CA ILE A 243 -17.88 21.36 -6.29
C ILE A 243 -16.47 21.34 -6.90
N THR A 244 -16.17 22.29 -7.79
CA THR A 244 -14.86 22.36 -8.46
C THR A 244 -13.71 22.67 -7.50
N SER A 245 -13.92 23.58 -6.56
CA SER A 245 -12.95 23.91 -5.50
C SER A 245 -12.87 22.80 -4.42
N THR A 246 -13.93 22.03 -4.19
CA THR A 246 -13.87 20.81 -3.37
C THR A 246 -12.98 19.74 -4.02
N ILE A 247 -13.10 19.54 -5.35
CA ILE A 247 -12.24 18.62 -6.11
C ILE A 247 -10.77 19.10 -6.05
N GLY A 248 -10.51 20.38 -6.38
CA GLY A 248 -9.15 20.96 -6.31
C GLY A 248 -8.55 20.93 -4.89
N GLY A 249 -9.33 21.29 -3.88
CA GLY A 249 -8.95 21.26 -2.47
C GLY A 249 -8.58 19.85 -1.99
N THR A 250 -9.29 18.83 -2.47
CA THR A 250 -8.97 17.42 -2.17
C THR A 250 -7.58 17.02 -2.69
N VAL A 251 -7.17 17.52 -3.87
CA VAL A 251 -5.82 17.32 -4.39
C VAL A 251 -4.79 18.12 -3.58
N ASN A 252 -5.10 19.37 -3.24
CA ASN A 252 -4.23 20.25 -2.46
C ASN A 252 -3.92 19.69 -1.06
N LEU A 253 -4.88 19.00 -0.43
CA LEU A 253 -4.68 18.31 0.85
C LEU A 253 -3.57 17.25 0.80
N LEU A 254 -3.35 16.57 -0.35
CA LEU A 254 -2.25 15.61 -0.48
C LEU A 254 -0.90 16.32 -0.40
N ALA A 255 -0.74 17.45 -1.10
CA ALA A 255 0.49 18.25 -1.05
C ALA A 255 0.78 18.81 0.35
N ILE A 256 -0.26 19.29 1.06
CA ILE A 256 -0.15 19.80 2.45
C ILE A 256 0.32 18.69 3.41
N ASN A 257 -0.29 17.50 3.35
CA ASN A 257 0.12 16.37 4.21
C ASN A 257 1.56 15.90 3.92
N MET A 258 1.99 15.88 2.65
CA MET A 258 3.38 15.57 2.29
C MET A 258 4.36 16.64 2.79
N GLY A 259 3.98 17.93 2.78
CA GLY A 259 4.74 19.02 3.38
C GLY A 259 4.83 18.94 4.91
N ALA A 260 3.79 18.45 5.60
CA ALA A 260 3.84 18.22 7.04
C ALA A 260 4.88 17.16 7.42
N SER A 261 4.98 16.06 6.67
CA SER A 261 6.02 15.04 6.88
C SER A 261 7.44 15.61 6.70
N LEU A 262 7.68 16.44 5.67
CA LEU A 262 8.97 17.12 5.50
C LEU A 262 9.28 18.11 6.64
N THR A 263 8.26 18.72 7.24
CA THR A 263 8.43 19.61 8.40
C THR A 263 9.01 18.85 9.59
N VAL A 264 8.47 17.67 9.90
CA VAL A 264 8.93 16.83 11.03
C VAL A 264 10.32 16.26 10.77
N GLU A 265 10.60 15.74 9.57
CA GLU A 265 11.93 15.21 9.24
C GLU A 265 13.00 16.31 9.29
N GLY A 266 12.69 17.48 8.72
CA GLY A 266 13.61 18.62 8.63
C GLY A 266 13.91 19.32 9.96
N SER A 267 13.08 19.14 11.00
CA SER A 267 13.36 19.68 12.34
C SER A 267 14.25 18.76 13.18
N HIS A 268 14.31 17.46 12.88
CA HIS A 268 15.19 16.50 13.57
C HIS A 268 16.58 16.43 12.95
N ASP A 269 16.70 16.55 11.62
CA ASP A 269 18.00 16.64 10.93
C ASP A 269 18.07 17.89 10.02
N PRO A 270 18.47 19.04 10.60
CA PRO A 270 18.71 20.27 9.83
C PRO A 270 19.88 20.18 8.85
N ALA A 271 20.84 19.26 9.06
CA ALA A 271 22.02 19.12 8.21
C ALA A 271 21.66 18.46 6.87
N ARG A 272 20.76 17.46 6.88
CA ARG A 272 20.25 16.79 5.67
C ARG A 272 19.04 17.47 5.06
N LEU A 273 18.62 18.64 5.56
CA LEU A 273 17.47 19.39 5.07
C LEU A 273 17.46 19.61 3.54
N ALA A 274 18.62 19.88 2.93
CA ALA A 274 18.73 20.04 1.47
C ALA A 274 18.47 18.72 0.70
N GLU A 275 18.94 17.59 1.22
CA GLU A 275 18.68 16.26 0.67
C GLU A 275 17.20 15.89 0.82
N ASN A 276 16.64 16.11 2.01
CA ASN A 276 15.24 15.85 2.34
C ASN A 276 14.30 16.70 1.46
N CYS A 277 14.63 17.96 1.20
CA CYS A 277 13.92 18.81 0.23
C CYS A 277 13.98 18.23 -1.20
N ARG A 278 15.15 17.79 -1.65
CA ARG A 278 15.38 17.23 -2.99
C ARG A 278 14.61 15.91 -3.18
N ALA A 279 14.52 15.09 -2.13
CA ALA A 279 13.73 13.87 -2.10
C ALA A 279 12.21 14.16 -2.07
N ALA A 280 11.76 15.04 -1.19
CA ALA A 280 10.34 15.42 -1.05
C ALA A 280 9.79 16.04 -2.33
N LEU A 281 10.49 17.03 -2.91
CA LEU A 281 10.06 17.68 -4.15
C LEU A 281 9.99 16.68 -5.32
N ARG A 282 10.92 15.73 -5.41
CA ARG A 282 10.85 14.63 -6.41
C ARG A 282 9.63 13.73 -6.17
N ARG A 283 9.38 13.30 -4.93
CA ARG A 283 8.22 12.44 -4.57
C ARG A 283 6.89 13.15 -4.87
N MET A 284 6.74 14.38 -4.41
CA MET A 284 5.54 15.21 -4.61
C MET A 284 5.30 15.49 -6.10
N ALA A 285 6.33 15.88 -6.87
CA ALA A 285 6.19 16.08 -8.31
C ALA A 285 5.83 14.79 -9.07
N THR A 286 6.38 13.64 -8.67
CA THR A 286 6.10 12.33 -9.30
C THR A 286 4.64 11.90 -9.14
N ILE A 287 3.98 12.31 -8.05
CA ILE A 287 2.57 12.00 -7.78
C ILE A 287 1.64 13.10 -8.33
N MET A 288 1.97 14.37 -8.07
CA MET A 288 1.08 15.49 -8.36
C MET A 288 1.07 15.89 -9.84
N LEU A 289 2.19 15.80 -10.57
CA LEU A 289 2.18 16.13 -12.01
C LEU A 289 1.27 15.18 -12.83
N PRO A 290 1.31 13.84 -12.66
CA PRO A 290 0.33 12.96 -13.31
C PRO A 290 -1.11 13.23 -12.90
N VAL A 291 -1.39 13.52 -11.62
CA VAL A 291 -2.75 13.84 -11.13
C VAL A 291 -3.24 15.15 -11.73
N SER A 292 -2.43 16.20 -11.74
CA SER A 292 -2.73 17.49 -12.40
C SER A 292 -2.98 17.33 -13.89
N VAL A 293 -2.13 16.58 -14.62
CA VAL A 293 -2.33 16.34 -16.07
C VAL A 293 -3.61 15.55 -16.32
N LEU A 294 -3.91 14.53 -15.49
CA LEU A 294 -5.13 13.73 -15.59
C LEU A 294 -6.38 14.58 -15.34
N ILE A 295 -6.40 15.41 -14.31
CA ILE A 295 -7.52 16.31 -14.00
C ILE A 295 -7.66 17.40 -15.07
N PHE A 296 -6.57 17.98 -15.56
CA PHE A 296 -6.61 18.99 -16.63
C PHE A 296 -7.21 18.43 -17.93
N ALA A 297 -6.79 17.22 -18.32
CA ALA A 297 -7.28 16.54 -19.51
C ALA A 297 -8.73 16.05 -19.34
N LEU A 298 -9.06 15.45 -18.19
CA LEU A 298 -10.37 14.85 -17.93
C LEU A 298 -11.40 15.79 -17.29
N ALA A 299 -11.06 17.05 -17.01
CA ALA A 299 -11.94 18.06 -16.40
C ALA A 299 -13.41 18.02 -16.86
N PRO A 300 -13.74 18.04 -18.17
CA PRO A 300 -15.14 18.00 -18.62
C PRO A 300 -15.82 16.66 -18.32
N TYR A 301 -15.09 15.54 -18.37
CA TYR A 301 -15.63 14.23 -18.02
C TYR A 301 -15.83 14.07 -16.50
N ILE A 302 -14.90 14.60 -15.68
CA ILE A 302 -14.99 14.60 -14.21
C ILE A 302 -16.22 15.40 -13.76
N LEU A 303 -16.39 16.62 -14.29
CA LEU A 303 -17.51 17.49 -13.95
C LEU A 303 -18.85 16.97 -14.54
N GLY A 304 -18.82 16.31 -15.70
CA GLY A 304 -19.99 15.66 -16.31
C GLY A 304 -20.60 14.53 -15.48
N VAL A 305 -19.88 13.99 -14.49
CA VAL A 305 -20.43 13.05 -13.51
C VAL A 305 -21.40 13.76 -12.54
N PHE A 306 -21.18 15.03 -12.24
CA PHE A 306 -22.08 15.86 -11.42
C PHE A 306 -23.23 16.40 -12.27
N GLY A 307 -22.95 16.98 -13.43
CA GLY A 307 -23.98 17.40 -14.40
C GLY A 307 -23.40 18.11 -15.63
N GLN A 308 -24.23 18.35 -16.64
CA GLN A 308 -23.80 19.04 -17.86
C GLN A 308 -23.56 20.55 -17.62
N GLY A 309 -24.32 21.19 -16.72
CA GLY A 309 -24.07 22.57 -16.28
C GLY A 309 -22.68 22.73 -15.68
N TYR A 310 -22.36 21.90 -14.67
CA TYR A 310 -21.03 21.79 -14.07
C TYR A 310 -19.92 21.58 -15.11
N ALA A 311 -20.13 20.67 -16.07
CA ALA A 311 -19.14 20.40 -17.12
C ALA A 311 -18.91 21.61 -18.05
N HIS A 312 -19.97 22.30 -18.45
CA HIS A 312 -19.89 23.45 -19.35
C HIS A 312 -19.25 24.66 -18.66
N ALA A 313 -19.75 25.05 -17.47
CA ALA A 313 -19.32 26.26 -16.78
C ALA A 313 -17.95 26.13 -16.08
N ALA A 314 -17.65 24.99 -15.43
CA ALA A 314 -16.51 24.89 -14.52
C ALA A 314 -15.27 24.17 -15.08
N THR A 315 -15.32 23.61 -16.30
CA THR A 315 -14.14 23.00 -16.94
C THR A 315 -12.90 23.91 -16.99
N PRO A 316 -13.01 25.22 -17.32
CA PRO A 316 -11.87 26.13 -17.28
C PRO A 316 -11.31 26.31 -15.86
N LEU A 317 -12.19 26.41 -14.85
CA LEU A 317 -11.81 26.56 -13.44
C LEU A 317 -11.08 25.32 -12.92
N LEU A 318 -11.58 24.11 -13.19
CA LEU A 318 -10.94 22.86 -12.77
C LEU A 318 -9.54 22.69 -13.42
N ARG A 319 -9.39 23.13 -14.67
CA ARG A 319 -8.08 23.18 -15.35
C ARG A 319 -7.10 24.13 -14.66
N TRP A 320 -7.55 25.32 -14.23
CA TRP A 320 -6.72 26.22 -13.44
C TRP A 320 -6.33 25.60 -12.10
N PHE A 321 -7.27 25.04 -11.33
CA PHE A 321 -6.93 24.34 -10.08
C PHE A 321 -5.97 23.16 -10.27
N ALA A 322 -6.04 22.44 -11.40
CA ALA A 322 -5.07 21.39 -11.73
C ALA A 322 -3.64 21.96 -11.91
N VAL A 323 -3.49 23.13 -12.52
CA VAL A 323 -2.20 23.85 -12.59
C VAL A 323 -1.78 24.32 -11.19
N GLY A 324 -2.71 24.81 -10.37
CA GLY A 324 -2.45 25.19 -8.97
C GLY A 324 -1.91 24.06 -8.11
N ALA A 325 -2.48 22.86 -8.21
CA ALA A 325 -1.99 21.67 -7.52
C ALA A 325 -0.54 21.31 -7.90
N ALA A 326 -0.15 21.51 -9.17
CA ALA A 326 1.23 21.31 -9.61
C ALA A 326 2.18 22.39 -9.06
N LEU A 327 1.77 23.67 -9.06
CA LEU A 327 2.54 24.78 -8.47
C LEU A 327 2.72 24.62 -6.96
N ARG A 328 1.66 24.19 -6.25
CA ARG A 328 1.65 23.95 -4.79
C ARG A 328 2.74 22.98 -4.33
N VAL A 329 3.24 22.09 -5.18
CA VAL A 329 4.39 21.22 -4.86
C VAL A 329 5.60 22.03 -4.38
N VAL A 330 5.94 23.13 -5.06
CA VAL A 330 7.11 23.96 -4.71
C VAL A 330 6.81 24.82 -3.47
N MET A 331 5.58 25.33 -3.37
CA MET A 331 5.14 26.14 -2.23
C MET A 331 5.16 25.34 -0.92
N GLU A 332 4.53 24.15 -0.89
CA GLU A 332 4.42 23.34 0.33
C GLU A 332 5.77 22.77 0.79
N VAL A 333 6.68 22.44 -0.14
CA VAL A 333 8.07 22.07 0.21
C VAL A 333 8.80 23.25 0.88
N TYR A 334 8.67 24.47 0.35
CA TYR A 334 9.34 25.63 0.93
C TYR A 334 8.66 26.11 2.24
N PHE A 335 7.34 25.99 2.37
CA PHE A 335 6.63 26.23 3.62
C PHE A 335 7.01 25.19 4.69
N ALA A 336 7.22 23.93 4.31
CA ALA A 336 7.74 22.90 5.21
C ALA A 336 9.16 23.22 5.71
N VAL A 337 10.03 23.72 4.83
CA VAL A 337 11.38 24.23 5.22
C VAL A 337 11.28 25.38 6.22
N LEU A 338 10.40 26.36 5.98
CA LEU A 338 10.22 27.49 6.90
C LEU A 338 9.73 27.04 8.27
N ARG A 339 8.82 26.06 8.32
CA ARG A 339 8.38 25.43 9.58
C ARG A 339 9.51 24.65 10.27
N ALA A 340 10.25 23.82 9.52
CA ALA A 340 11.37 23.01 10.04
C ALA A 340 12.52 23.87 10.61
N GLN A 341 12.70 25.10 10.11
CA GLN A 341 13.70 26.06 10.60
C GLN A 341 13.15 27.03 11.69
N SER A 342 11.95 26.79 12.22
CA SER A 342 11.21 27.71 13.12
C SER A 342 11.06 29.16 12.59
N ARG A 343 11.13 29.37 11.26
CA ARG A 343 11.06 30.70 10.61
C ARG A 343 9.61 31.14 10.36
N THR A 344 8.81 31.14 11.43
CA THR A 344 7.37 31.49 11.43
C THR A 344 7.08 32.84 10.78
N ALA A 345 7.89 33.88 11.05
CA ALA A 345 7.80 35.20 10.42
C ALA A 345 7.83 35.14 8.88
N GLY A 346 8.73 34.33 8.30
CA GLY A 346 8.86 34.17 6.86
C GLY A 346 7.71 33.39 6.22
N LEU A 347 7.10 32.47 6.97
CA LEU A 347 5.91 31.74 6.56
C LEU A 347 4.67 32.67 6.59
N ALA A 348 4.48 33.41 7.68
CA ALA A 348 3.38 34.36 7.86
C ALA A 348 3.40 35.47 6.79
N TYR A 349 4.58 36.00 6.43
CA TYR A 349 4.72 36.95 5.33
C TYR A 349 4.22 36.38 3.99
N LEU A 350 4.59 35.13 3.65
CA LEU A 350 4.19 34.51 2.40
C LEU A 350 2.72 34.09 2.38
N GLN A 351 2.15 33.70 3.52
CA GLN A 351 0.71 33.46 3.67
C GLN A 351 -0.09 34.77 3.58
N GLY A 352 0.39 35.86 4.17
CA GLY A 352 -0.21 37.19 4.06
C GLY A 352 -0.16 37.75 2.63
N LEU A 353 0.99 37.62 1.95
CA LEU A 353 1.13 37.99 0.55
C LEU A 353 0.23 37.13 -0.36
N LEU A 354 0.15 35.82 -0.13
CA LEU A 354 -0.78 34.94 -0.85
C LEU A 354 -2.24 35.38 -0.61
N CYS A 355 -2.60 35.70 0.64
CA CYS A 355 -3.94 36.14 0.99
C CYS A 355 -4.32 37.46 0.30
N LEU A 356 -3.45 38.47 0.34
CA LEU A 356 -3.66 39.75 -0.32
C LEU A 356 -3.78 39.60 -1.84
N LEU A 357 -2.92 38.79 -2.46
CA LEU A 357 -2.96 38.53 -3.90
C LEU A 357 -4.21 37.76 -4.33
N VAL A 358 -4.57 36.67 -3.63
CA VAL A 358 -5.75 35.86 -3.98
C VAL A 358 -7.02 36.68 -3.80
N LEU A 359 -7.23 37.32 -2.65
CA LEU A 359 -8.45 38.11 -2.41
C LEU A 359 -8.53 39.30 -3.39
N GLY A 360 -7.45 40.06 -3.55
CA GLY A 360 -7.40 41.21 -4.45
C GLY A 360 -7.63 40.84 -5.92
N LEU A 361 -6.99 39.79 -6.41
CA LEU A 361 -7.19 39.32 -7.79
C LEU A 361 -8.55 38.65 -7.99
N THR A 362 -9.12 37.95 -6.99
CA THR A 362 -10.49 37.41 -7.11
C THR A 362 -11.49 38.55 -7.24
N LEU A 363 -11.42 39.58 -6.39
CA LEU A 363 -12.28 40.77 -6.49
C LEU A 363 -12.11 41.53 -7.82
N LEU A 364 -10.91 41.50 -8.41
CA LEU A 364 -10.61 42.18 -9.68
C LEU A 364 -11.04 41.38 -10.92
N LEU A 365 -10.88 40.06 -10.91
CA LEU A 365 -11.04 39.20 -12.09
C LEU A 365 -12.38 38.46 -12.15
N LEU A 366 -13.00 38.14 -11.01
CA LEU A 366 -14.30 37.46 -10.97
C LEU A 366 -15.40 38.25 -11.72
N PRO A 367 -15.54 39.59 -11.59
CA PRO A 367 -16.54 40.36 -12.35
C PRO A 367 -16.23 40.48 -13.85
N ARG A 368 -15.01 40.14 -14.29
CA ARG A 368 -14.55 40.30 -15.68
C ARG A 368 -14.44 38.99 -16.47
N MET A 369 -14.23 37.87 -15.77
CA MET A 369 -13.94 36.56 -16.36
C MET A 369 -14.83 35.43 -15.78
N GLY A 370 -15.83 35.78 -14.97
CA GLY A 370 -16.68 34.84 -14.25
C GLY A 370 -15.86 33.88 -13.39
N LEU A 371 -16.34 32.64 -13.25
CA LEU A 371 -15.67 31.59 -12.47
C LEU A 371 -14.21 31.34 -12.88
N THR A 372 -13.88 31.51 -14.17
CA THR A 372 -12.50 31.41 -14.66
C THR A 372 -11.58 32.45 -14.02
N GLY A 373 -12.10 33.64 -13.73
CA GLY A 373 -11.38 34.72 -13.05
C GLY A 373 -10.90 34.35 -11.65
N ALA A 374 -11.70 33.59 -10.88
CA ALA A 374 -11.29 33.08 -9.58
C ALA A 374 -10.13 32.07 -9.70
N GLY A 375 -10.19 31.18 -10.70
CA GLY A 375 -9.10 30.25 -11.00
C GLY A 375 -7.80 30.99 -11.40
N VAL A 376 -7.89 31.95 -12.32
CA VAL A 376 -6.74 32.78 -12.71
C VAL A 376 -6.18 33.57 -11.52
N ALA A 377 -7.03 34.11 -10.66
CA ALA A 377 -6.61 34.82 -9.44
C ALA A 377 -5.79 33.92 -8.50
N GLU A 378 -6.24 32.70 -8.20
CA GLU A 378 -5.47 31.77 -7.38
C GLU A 378 -4.14 31.39 -8.06
N ILE A 379 -4.15 31.08 -9.37
CA ILE A 379 -2.96 30.57 -10.05
C ILE A 379 -1.91 31.66 -10.27
N CYS A 380 -2.30 32.90 -10.59
CA CYS A 380 -1.38 34.04 -10.63
C CYS A 380 -0.74 34.29 -9.25
N SER A 381 -1.54 34.25 -8.18
CA SER A 381 -1.05 34.42 -6.79
C SER A 381 -0.06 33.31 -6.40
N LEU A 382 -0.43 32.04 -6.66
CA LEU A 382 0.45 30.89 -6.45
C LEU A 382 1.72 31.00 -7.28
N THR A 383 1.66 31.50 -8.52
CA THR A 383 2.84 31.67 -9.39
C THR A 383 3.83 32.70 -8.82
N VAL A 384 3.35 33.80 -8.24
CA VAL A 384 4.22 34.78 -7.54
C VAL A 384 4.90 34.14 -6.32
N ILE A 385 4.12 33.49 -5.44
CA ILE A 385 4.65 32.83 -4.24
C ILE A 385 5.63 31.70 -4.61
N VAL A 386 5.30 30.89 -5.62
CA VAL A 386 6.16 29.81 -6.13
C VAL A 386 7.43 30.35 -6.79
N SER A 387 7.40 31.51 -7.44
CA SER A 387 8.61 32.15 -7.98
C SER A 387 9.56 32.57 -6.86
N ILE A 388 9.04 33.19 -5.79
CA ILE A 388 9.81 33.56 -4.60
C ILE A 388 10.36 32.30 -3.90
N ALA A 389 9.50 31.30 -3.68
CA ALA A 389 9.84 30.03 -3.05
C ALA A 389 10.89 29.26 -3.86
N ALA A 390 10.75 29.16 -5.18
CA ALA A 390 11.69 28.47 -6.05
C ALA A 390 13.08 29.12 -6.02
N VAL A 391 13.18 30.45 -6.03
CA VAL A 391 14.46 31.16 -5.93
C VAL A 391 15.12 30.91 -4.57
N ARG A 392 14.35 30.93 -3.47
CA ARG A 392 14.88 30.67 -2.12
C ARG A 392 15.29 29.20 -1.95
N LEU A 393 14.42 28.27 -2.32
CA LEU A 393 14.66 26.82 -2.28
C LEU A 393 15.84 26.42 -3.18
N ARG A 394 16.03 27.06 -4.36
CA ARG A 394 17.21 26.83 -5.22
C ARG A 394 18.52 27.29 -4.60
N ARG A 395 18.53 28.24 -3.66
CA ARG A 395 19.73 28.57 -2.85
C ARG A 395 20.02 27.48 -1.83
N ILE A 396 19.00 27.05 -1.09
CA ILE A 396 19.10 25.96 -0.10
C ILE A 396 19.59 24.67 -0.77
N LEU A 397 19.04 24.32 -1.93
CA LEU A 397 19.44 23.16 -2.75
C LEU A 397 20.81 23.29 -3.46
N LYS A 398 21.51 24.42 -3.29
CA LYS A 398 22.83 24.72 -3.91
C LYS A 398 23.98 24.87 -2.91
N ASN A 399 23.71 25.05 -1.62
CA ASN A 399 24.75 25.22 -0.60
C ASN A 399 25.36 23.86 -0.21
N GLU A 400 25.96 23.18 -1.19
CA GLU A 400 26.40 21.78 -1.13
C GLU A 400 27.95 21.67 -1.12
N SER A 401 28.65 22.77 -0.78
CA SER A 401 30.11 22.86 -0.85
C SER A 401 30.70 23.85 0.18
N GLY A 402 31.37 23.30 1.19
CA GLY A 402 32.15 24.03 2.20
C GLY A 402 32.68 23.05 3.28
N PRO A 403 34.00 22.84 3.41
CA PRO A 403 34.55 21.85 4.34
C PRO A 403 34.73 22.40 5.78
N SER A 404 34.55 21.50 6.75
CA SER A 404 34.95 21.50 8.17
C SER A 404 35.37 22.80 8.87
N ALA A 405 34.71 23.14 9.98
CA ALA A 405 35.29 23.06 11.34
C ALA A 405 34.32 23.61 12.43
N GLY A 406 34.33 22.99 13.61
CA GLY A 406 33.65 23.47 14.82
C GLY A 406 33.26 22.32 15.76
N PRO A 407 33.65 22.31 17.05
CA PRO A 407 33.17 21.31 18.00
C PRO A 407 31.68 21.53 18.30
N PRO A 408 30.93 20.47 18.66
CA PRO A 408 29.52 20.60 18.99
C PRO A 408 29.34 21.44 20.26
N VAL A 409 28.68 22.59 20.13
CA VAL A 409 28.23 23.38 21.28
C VAL A 409 27.21 22.55 22.05
N ALA A 410 27.47 22.29 23.33
CA ALA A 410 26.54 21.56 24.18
C ALA A 410 25.22 22.35 24.31
N TYR A 411 24.12 21.75 23.87
CA TYR A 411 22.79 22.32 24.04
C TYR A 411 22.33 22.07 25.48
N ALA A 412 21.81 23.09 26.16
CA ALA A 412 21.20 22.92 27.47
C ALA A 412 19.93 22.05 27.36
N PRO A 413 19.60 21.18 28.34
CA PRO A 413 18.49 20.22 28.18
C PRO A 413 17.10 20.84 28.07
N ASP A 414 16.93 22.06 28.57
CA ASP A 414 15.63 22.73 28.71
C ASP A 414 15.44 23.88 27.70
N VAL A 415 14.22 23.98 27.18
CA VAL A 415 13.72 24.88 26.11
C VAL A 415 13.98 24.39 24.67
N ALA A 416 12.91 23.91 24.05
CA ALA A 416 12.83 23.71 22.60
C ALA A 416 12.67 25.05 21.85
N PRO A 417 13.07 25.16 20.56
CA PRO A 417 12.95 26.38 19.77
C PRO A 417 11.51 26.65 19.30
N ASP A 418 10.62 26.98 20.26
CA ASP A 418 9.29 27.55 20.00
C ASP A 418 9.48 28.83 19.12
N GLY A 419 8.98 28.80 17.89
CA GLY A 419 9.24 29.81 16.85
C GLY A 419 8.50 31.13 17.05
N ASP A 420 8.77 31.83 18.16
CA ASP A 420 8.08 33.06 18.55
C ASP A 420 8.38 34.23 17.59
N LEU A 421 7.38 35.08 17.38
CA LEU A 421 7.47 36.34 16.64
C LEU A 421 7.82 37.53 17.57
N ALA A 422 7.74 37.34 18.89
CA ALA A 422 8.00 38.37 19.91
C ALA A 422 9.44 38.91 19.91
N ASP A 423 10.43 38.12 19.47
CA ASP A 423 11.85 38.53 19.47
C ASP A 423 12.15 39.71 18.52
N LEU A 424 11.25 40.00 17.57
CA LEU A 424 11.34 41.20 16.72
C LEU A 424 10.83 42.49 17.41
N ALA A 425 10.22 42.40 18.60
CA ALA A 425 9.86 43.54 19.43
C ALA A 425 10.96 43.93 20.46
N ALA A 426 12.00 43.11 20.63
CA ALA A 426 12.97 43.23 21.72
C ALA A 426 14.16 44.20 21.46
N ARG A 427 14.06 45.09 20.46
CA ARG A 427 15.03 46.19 20.22
C ARG A 427 14.32 47.50 19.86
N GLY A 428 13.48 47.96 20.80
CA GLY A 428 12.59 49.12 20.62
C GLY A 428 12.70 50.22 21.69
N ASP A 429 13.63 50.15 22.65
CA ASP A 429 13.86 51.24 23.62
C ASP A 429 15.36 51.54 23.81
N ARG A 430 15.65 52.81 24.09
CA ARG A 430 16.96 53.41 24.43
C ARG A 430 16.78 54.34 25.65
N ARG A 431 16.69 53.73 26.84
CA ARG A 431 16.92 54.27 28.20
C ARG A 431 17.18 53.05 29.09
N ASP A 432 18.30 52.86 29.78
CA ASP A 432 19.21 53.81 30.44
C ASP A 432 20.66 53.31 30.47
N ALA A 433 21.60 54.16 30.91
CA ALA A 433 23.04 53.89 30.87
C ALA A 433 23.65 53.58 32.26
N PRO A 434 24.53 52.58 32.36
CA PRO A 434 25.63 52.55 33.33
C PRO A 434 26.80 53.42 32.83
N ARG A 435 27.55 54.03 33.76
CA ARG A 435 28.75 54.84 33.46
C ARG A 435 29.99 53.97 33.29
N GLU A 436 30.81 54.28 32.29
CA GLU A 436 32.26 54.02 32.29
C GLU A 436 32.98 55.30 32.80
N PRO A 437 34.16 55.22 33.44
CA PRO A 437 35.43 55.27 32.68
C PRO A 437 36.63 54.55 33.39
N PRO A 438 37.91 54.66 32.94
CA PRO A 438 38.45 54.44 31.60
C PRO A 438 39.78 53.61 31.56
N ARG A 439 40.18 53.09 30.38
CA ARG A 439 41.57 52.81 29.86
C ARG A 439 41.46 51.92 28.60
N GLY A 440 42.33 51.96 27.57
CA GLY A 440 43.49 52.81 27.27
C GLY A 440 44.01 52.59 25.82
N ILE A 441 44.69 53.60 25.25
CA ILE A 441 45.01 53.84 23.81
C ILE A 441 45.97 52.82 23.12
N GLY A 442 45.73 52.53 21.83
CA GLY A 442 46.78 52.34 20.79
C GLY A 442 46.68 51.09 19.87
N ARG A 443 47.26 51.03 18.65
CA ARG A 443 47.73 52.05 17.67
C ARG A 443 48.12 51.36 16.32
N GLY A 444 47.74 51.94 15.16
CA GLY A 444 48.30 51.66 13.80
C GLY A 444 47.86 50.35 13.08
N SER A 445 48.22 50.08 11.80
CA SER A 445 48.61 50.93 10.63
C SER A 445 49.04 50.07 9.42
N GLY A 446 48.78 50.52 8.17
CA GLY A 446 49.21 49.88 6.89
C GLY A 446 48.01 49.41 6.03
N GLN A 447 47.83 49.72 4.74
CA GLN A 447 48.69 49.60 3.52
C GLN A 447 48.81 48.13 3.02
N GLU A 448 48.65 47.78 1.73
CA GLU A 448 48.40 48.63 0.54
C GLU A 448 47.73 47.92 -0.67
N ALA A 449 47.49 48.74 -1.71
CA ALA A 449 46.85 48.57 -3.04
C ALA A 449 47.04 47.30 -3.90
N GLY A 450 46.14 47.13 -4.89
CA GLY A 450 46.32 46.24 -6.06
C GLY A 450 45.08 46.08 -6.97
N SER A 451 45.06 46.71 -8.16
CA SER A 451 44.00 46.68 -9.20
C SER A 451 44.42 47.54 -10.43
N PRO A 452 43.74 47.55 -11.62
CA PRO A 452 42.88 46.58 -12.34
C PRO A 452 43.46 46.35 -13.78
N PRO A 453 42.81 46.49 -14.99
CA PRO A 453 41.42 46.31 -15.50
C PRO A 453 41.27 45.53 -16.86
N ALA A 454 40.08 45.60 -17.50
CA ALA A 454 39.76 45.46 -18.96
C ALA A 454 39.63 44.05 -19.61
N ALA A 455 38.84 43.80 -20.70
CA ALA A 455 37.68 44.49 -21.30
C ALA A 455 36.89 43.64 -22.38
N GLU A 456 35.59 43.97 -22.58
CA GLU A 456 34.70 43.93 -23.77
C GLU A 456 34.48 42.74 -24.79
N ARG A 457 33.18 42.43 -25.00
CA ARG A 457 32.36 42.22 -26.26
C ARG A 457 32.51 41.04 -27.28
N ARG A 458 31.36 40.32 -27.42
CA ARG A 458 30.56 39.92 -28.63
C ARG A 458 30.99 38.83 -29.67
N GLU A 459 29.99 37.97 -29.96
CA GLU A 459 29.53 37.37 -31.26
C GLU A 459 30.30 36.23 -31.98
N GLY A 460 29.53 35.28 -32.57
CA GLY A 460 30.00 34.17 -33.43
C GLY A 460 29.13 32.88 -33.38
N GLY A 461 28.71 32.31 -34.53
CA GLY A 461 27.93 31.05 -34.65
C GLY A 461 28.77 29.76 -34.57
N GLY A 462 28.29 28.52 -34.76
CA GLY A 462 27.01 27.96 -35.28
C GLY A 462 27.32 26.87 -36.35
N TYR A 463 26.71 25.68 -36.48
CA TYR A 463 25.52 25.00 -35.91
C TYR A 463 25.93 23.55 -35.46
N GLY A 464 25.14 22.49 -35.25
CA GLY A 464 23.71 22.11 -35.45
C GLY A 464 23.42 20.78 -34.69
N THR A 465 22.65 19.77 -35.11
CA THR A 465 21.77 19.50 -36.28
C THR A 465 20.63 18.51 -35.89
N ARG A 466 19.76 18.13 -36.86
CA ARG A 466 18.94 16.89 -36.92
C ARG A 466 17.57 16.74 -36.21
N TRP A 467 17.03 17.72 -35.49
CA TRP A 467 15.59 17.65 -35.10
C TRP A 467 14.63 18.27 -36.15
N ALA A 468 15.11 19.21 -36.96
CA ALA A 468 14.30 20.04 -37.86
C ALA A 468 13.80 19.37 -39.16
N LEU A 469 13.99 18.06 -39.36
CA LEU A 469 13.61 17.36 -40.61
C LEU A 469 12.47 16.33 -40.46
N ARG A 470 11.73 16.37 -39.35
CA ARG A 470 10.61 15.42 -39.09
C ARG A 470 9.25 16.08 -38.82
N ALA A 471 9.16 17.38 -39.08
CA ALA A 471 7.93 18.18 -39.01
C ALA A 471 7.51 18.63 -40.43
N ALA A 472 7.53 17.69 -41.38
CA ALA A 472 7.30 17.94 -42.82
C ALA A 472 6.52 16.79 -43.49
N LEU A 473 5.74 16.05 -42.70
CA LEU A 473 4.85 14.97 -43.14
C LEU A 473 3.62 14.93 -42.23
N ASP A 474 2.81 15.99 -42.34
CA ASP A 474 1.36 15.96 -42.09
C ASP A 474 0.68 15.12 -43.22
N ALA A 475 -0.62 14.81 -43.24
CA ALA A 475 -1.74 15.21 -42.39
C ALA A 475 -2.82 14.09 -42.38
N ASP A 476 -3.85 14.24 -41.53
CA ASP A 476 -5.25 13.78 -41.71
C ASP A 476 -5.55 12.26 -41.90
N THR A 477 -6.79 11.75 -41.75
CA THR A 477 -8.10 12.35 -41.36
C THR A 477 -8.91 11.39 -40.44
N MET A 478 -10.01 11.89 -39.86
CA MET A 478 -11.13 11.13 -39.23
C MET A 478 -12.11 10.58 -40.33
N PRO A 479 -13.29 9.91 -40.09
CA PRO A 479 -14.13 9.86 -38.86
C PRO A 479 -14.99 8.58 -38.58
N LEU A 480 -15.82 8.66 -37.51
CA LEU A 480 -17.15 8.02 -37.27
C LEU A 480 -17.27 6.46 -37.27
N GLY A 481 -18.30 5.85 -36.64
CA GLY A 481 -19.41 6.38 -35.83
C GLY A 481 -20.40 5.27 -35.39
N VAL A 482 -21.63 5.66 -34.98
CA VAL A 482 -22.81 4.79 -34.70
C VAL A 482 -22.67 3.89 -33.45
N ARG A 483 -23.25 4.26 -32.29
CA ARG A 483 -24.66 4.02 -31.84
C ARG A 483 -25.06 2.54 -31.78
N LEU A 484 -25.44 2.08 -30.59
CA LEU A 484 -26.37 0.97 -30.41
C LEU A 484 -27.77 1.56 -30.30
N ASP A 485 -28.73 0.95 -30.97
CA ASP A 485 -30.16 1.04 -30.64
C ASP A 485 -30.82 -0.29 -30.99
N PHE A 486 -31.96 -0.59 -30.36
CA PHE A 486 -32.66 -1.87 -30.53
C PHE A 486 -33.96 -1.66 -31.29
N ASP A 487 -34.28 -2.54 -32.25
CA ASP A 487 -35.64 -3.05 -32.37
C ASP A 487 -35.75 -4.39 -33.12
N HIS A 488 -36.88 -5.07 -32.96
CA HIS A 488 -37.18 -6.37 -33.56
C HIS A 488 -38.09 -6.26 -34.80
N LEU A 489 -37.95 -7.19 -35.76
CA LEU A 489 -39.01 -8.16 -36.12
C LEU A 489 -38.57 -9.15 -37.21
N GLU A 490 -39.43 -10.12 -37.51
CA GLU A 490 -39.14 -11.33 -38.28
C GLU A 490 -39.46 -11.21 -39.78
N ARG A 491 -38.72 -11.95 -40.63
CA ARG A 491 -39.30 -13.10 -41.38
C ARG A 491 -38.28 -13.89 -42.22
N ARG A 492 -38.52 -15.21 -42.28
CA ARG A 492 -38.05 -16.19 -43.27
C ARG A 492 -39.17 -16.38 -44.33
N PRO A 493 -39.02 -17.11 -45.47
CA PRO A 493 -38.17 -18.32 -45.62
C PRO A 493 -37.51 -18.59 -47.00
N ASP A 494 -36.78 -19.72 -47.07
CA ASP A 494 -36.73 -20.72 -48.17
C ASP A 494 -36.19 -20.35 -49.58
N LEU A 495 -35.53 -21.22 -50.38
CA LEU A 495 -35.07 -22.64 -50.30
C LEU A 495 -33.58 -22.71 -50.81
N ARG A 496 -32.85 -23.82 -51.08
CA ARG A 496 -33.14 -25.27 -51.22
C ARG A 496 -31.91 -26.16 -50.87
N HIS A 497 -32.17 -27.46 -50.84
CA HIS A 497 -31.33 -28.66 -50.63
C HIS A 497 -30.26 -28.92 -51.73
N THR A 498 -28.99 -29.30 -51.47
CA THR A 498 -28.39 -30.60 -51.00
C THR A 498 -28.73 -31.85 -51.87
N PRO A 499 -27.86 -32.90 -52.01
CA PRO A 499 -26.59 -33.22 -51.29
C PRO A 499 -25.40 -33.77 -52.15
N GLU A 500 -24.26 -34.07 -51.50
CA GLU A 500 -23.29 -35.21 -51.70
C GLU A 500 -22.61 -35.51 -53.09
N ALA A 501 -21.39 -36.08 -53.22
CA ALA A 501 -20.29 -36.44 -52.29
C ALA A 501 -18.95 -36.74 -53.04
N VAL A 502 -17.92 -37.21 -52.30
CA VAL A 502 -16.64 -37.84 -52.74
C VAL A 502 -15.47 -36.89 -53.10
N ALA A 503 -14.24 -37.35 -52.84
CA ALA A 503 -13.02 -36.55 -52.66
C ALA A 503 -11.94 -36.73 -53.74
N MET A 504 -11.01 -35.76 -53.84
CA MET A 504 -9.53 -35.95 -53.86
C MET A 504 -8.78 -34.59 -53.96
N PRO A 505 -7.46 -34.49 -53.65
CA PRO A 505 -6.72 -33.22 -53.55
C PRO A 505 -5.89 -32.86 -54.81
N PRO A 506 -5.47 -31.59 -54.98
CA PRO A 506 -4.59 -31.15 -56.07
C PRO A 506 -3.08 -31.36 -55.76
N ALA A 507 -2.28 -31.62 -56.81
CA ALA A 507 -0.83 -31.86 -56.73
C ALA A 507 -0.07 -31.24 -57.93
N VAL A 508 1.24 -30.96 -57.73
CA VAL A 508 2.24 -30.40 -58.68
C VAL A 508 3.64 -30.82 -58.13
N PRO A 509 4.76 -31.02 -58.89
CA PRO A 509 5.05 -30.90 -60.34
C PRO A 509 5.55 -32.22 -61.03
N PRO A 510 5.86 -32.20 -62.36
CA PRO A 510 6.33 -33.37 -63.15
C PRO A 510 7.86 -33.48 -63.38
N ARG A 511 8.31 -34.55 -64.08
CA ARG A 511 9.66 -34.80 -64.64
C ARG A 511 9.57 -35.46 -66.06
N PRO A 512 10.65 -35.64 -66.86
CA PRO A 512 10.60 -35.33 -68.31
C PRO A 512 10.98 -36.45 -69.33
N ALA A 513 10.89 -36.09 -70.64
CA ALA A 513 11.55 -36.69 -71.84
C ALA A 513 10.91 -37.98 -72.42
N ALA A 514 10.93 -38.35 -73.73
CA ALA A 514 11.29 -37.76 -75.06
C ALA A 514 10.79 -38.74 -76.20
N PRO A 515 11.14 -38.67 -77.52
CA PRO A 515 11.45 -37.57 -78.48
C PRO A 515 10.84 -37.72 -79.94
N LYS A 516 11.12 -36.76 -80.86
CA LYS A 516 11.10 -36.82 -82.38
C LYS A 516 9.74 -36.92 -83.14
N PRO A 517 9.66 -36.66 -84.48
CA PRO A 517 10.31 -35.65 -85.38
C PRO A 517 9.27 -34.97 -86.37
N PRO A 518 9.60 -34.36 -87.55
CA PRO A 518 10.41 -33.14 -87.84
C PRO A 518 9.80 -32.08 -88.83
N ALA A 519 10.34 -30.83 -88.80
CA ALA A 519 10.46 -29.83 -89.91
C ALA A 519 9.17 -29.15 -90.50
N PRO A 520 9.25 -28.03 -91.29
CA PRO A 520 10.41 -27.26 -91.78
C PRO A 520 10.41 -25.70 -91.64
N LYS A 521 11.62 -25.09 -91.65
CA LYS A 521 12.11 -23.78 -92.19
C LYS A 521 11.31 -22.45 -92.04
N VAL A 522 12.02 -21.33 -91.73
CA VAL A 522 12.05 -19.97 -92.39
C VAL A 522 12.85 -18.94 -91.51
N SER A 523 13.06 -17.68 -91.94
CA SER A 523 14.11 -16.71 -91.48
C SER A 523 13.77 -15.24 -91.90
N VAL A 524 14.52 -14.11 -91.72
CA VAL A 524 15.93 -13.82 -91.32
C VAL A 524 16.19 -12.31 -90.96
N SER A 525 17.25 -12.00 -90.15
CA SER A 525 18.19 -10.83 -90.20
C SER A 525 17.84 -9.33 -89.87
N LYS A 526 18.64 -8.73 -88.93
CA LYS A 526 19.22 -7.33 -88.83
C LYS A 526 18.30 -6.08 -88.68
N VAL A 527 18.44 -5.20 -87.64
CA VAL A 527 19.50 -4.17 -87.28
C VAL A 527 19.32 -2.83 -88.06
N PRO A 528 19.41 -1.60 -87.47
CA PRO A 528 20.25 -1.13 -86.33
C PRO A 528 19.58 -0.28 -85.20
N ALA A 529 20.43 0.33 -84.35
CA ALA A 529 20.17 1.15 -83.13
C ALA A 529 20.03 2.68 -83.46
N PRO A 530 20.08 3.69 -82.53
CA PRO A 530 20.42 3.68 -81.09
C PRO A 530 19.66 4.64 -80.12
N LYS A 531 19.86 4.45 -78.79
CA LYS A 531 20.26 5.51 -77.81
C LYS A 531 20.65 4.93 -76.44
N VAL A 532 21.23 5.75 -75.56
CA VAL A 532 22.06 5.33 -74.41
C VAL A 532 21.40 5.60 -73.04
N SER A 533 21.52 4.67 -72.09
CA SER A 533 21.65 4.94 -70.65
C SER A 533 22.23 3.72 -69.90
N MET A 534 22.65 3.88 -68.63
CA MET A 534 23.60 2.96 -67.96
C MET A 534 23.02 2.07 -66.83
N ALA A 535 23.55 0.85 -66.79
CA ALA A 535 23.93 0.06 -65.60
C ALA A 535 22.89 -0.30 -64.51
N LYS A 536 22.51 -1.59 -64.49
CA LYS A 536 22.73 -2.45 -63.31
C LYS A 536 22.83 -3.93 -63.66
N ALA A 537 23.68 -4.67 -62.94
CA ALA A 537 23.87 -6.12 -63.14
C ALA A 537 22.85 -6.95 -62.33
N PRO A 538 22.48 -8.17 -62.79
CA PRO A 538 21.57 -9.07 -62.08
C PRO A 538 22.24 -9.79 -60.88
N PRO A 539 21.47 -10.32 -59.92
CA PRO A 539 21.99 -11.07 -58.78
C PRO A 539 22.47 -12.48 -59.15
N SER A 540 23.44 -13.00 -58.41
CA SER A 540 23.98 -14.36 -58.53
C SER A 540 23.06 -15.43 -57.89
N PRO A 541 23.15 -16.70 -58.34
CA PRO A 541 22.33 -17.79 -57.81
C PRO A 541 22.74 -18.23 -56.39
N PRO A 542 21.84 -18.90 -55.64
CA PRO A 542 22.14 -19.44 -54.31
C PRO A 542 23.08 -20.66 -54.39
N PRO A 543 23.97 -20.87 -53.39
CA PRO A 543 24.85 -22.03 -53.33
C PRO A 543 24.13 -23.30 -52.85
N GLU A 544 24.61 -24.46 -53.33
CA GLU A 544 24.13 -25.78 -52.92
C GLU A 544 24.55 -26.15 -51.47
N PRO A 545 23.79 -27.04 -50.78
CA PRO A 545 24.14 -27.49 -49.44
C PRO A 545 25.28 -28.51 -49.46
N SER A 546 26.42 -28.16 -48.85
CA SER A 546 27.55 -29.08 -48.67
C SER A 546 27.25 -30.21 -47.67
N ALA A 547 27.89 -31.36 -47.90
CA ALA A 547 27.70 -32.57 -47.09
C ALA A 547 28.19 -32.42 -45.63
N PRO A 548 27.66 -33.20 -44.67
CA PRO A 548 28.01 -33.06 -43.26
C PRO A 548 29.44 -33.52 -42.96
N GLU A 549 30.34 -32.56 -42.78
CA GLU A 549 31.73 -32.79 -42.39
C GLU A 549 31.79 -33.50 -41.02
N ARG A 550 32.55 -34.60 -40.94
CA ARG A 550 32.68 -35.41 -39.72
C ARG A 550 33.45 -34.62 -38.65
N ALA A 551 32.73 -34.01 -37.72
CA ALA A 551 33.29 -33.20 -36.64
C ALA A 551 34.32 -33.99 -35.80
N ARG A 552 35.59 -33.58 -35.89
CA ARG A 552 36.65 -34.05 -34.96
C ARG A 552 36.28 -33.63 -33.52
N PRO A 553 36.51 -34.47 -32.50
CA PRO A 553 36.14 -34.16 -31.11
C PRO A 553 37.05 -33.08 -30.52
N ALA A 554 36.66 -31.81 -30.66
CA ALA A 554 37.40 -30.66 -30.14
C ALA A 554 37.40 -30.61 -28.60
N LEU A 555 38.42 -31.21 -27.98
CA LEU A 555 38.60 -31.30 -26.53
C LEU A 555 38.53 -29.94 -25.80
N TRP A 556 39.02 -28.85 -26.43
CA TRP A 556 38.95 -27.49 -25.87
C TRP A 556 37.54 -26.88 -25.78
N SER A 557 36.51 -27.49 -26.40
CA SER A 557 35.13 -26.98 -26.34
C SER A 557 34.50 -26.97 -24.94
N ARG A 558 35.09 -27.68 -23.97
CA ARG A 558 34.58 -27.80 -22.59
C ARG A 558 35.04 -26.67 -21.64
N GLY A 559 36.16 -26.01 -21.93
CA GLY A 559 36.85 -25.05 -21.04
C GLY A 559 35.95 -24.02 -20.35
N PRO A 560 35.21 -23.16 -21.07
CA PRO A 560 34.43 -22.09 -20.44
C PRO A 560 33.22 -22.58 -19.65
N ALA A 561 32.73 -23.81 -19.88
CA ALA A 561 31.68 -24.40 -19.06
C ALA A 561 32.25 -25.03 -17.78
N ALA A 562 33.40 -25.68 -17.87
CA ALA A 562 34.12 -26.21 -16.70
C ALA A 562 34.54 -25.09 -15.74
N ALA A 563 35.01 -23.94 -16.27
CA ALA A 563 35.36 -22.77 -15.45
C ALA A 563 34.18 -22.25 -14.60
N VAL A 564 32.95 -22.28 -15.11
CA VAL A 564 31.76 -21.86 -14.34
C VAL A 564 31.33 -22.91 -13.31
N TRP A 565 31.55 -24.20 -13.57
CA TRP A 565 31.39 -25.24 -12.55
C TRP A 565 32.42 -25.12 -11.42
N LEU A 566 33.69 -24.84 -11.74
CA LEU A 566 34.73 -24.59 -10.74
C LEU A 566 34.44 -23.34 -9.91
N LEU A 567 33.97 -22.25 -10.55
CA LEU A 567 33.50 -21.05 -9.88
C LEU A 567 32.31 -21.32 -8.94
N LEU A 568 31.36 -22.18 -9.34
CA LEU A 568 30.24 -22.59 -8.51
C LEU A 568 30.69 -23.42 -7.30
N VAL A 569 31.61 -24.38 -7.49
CA VAL A 569 32.19 -25.19 -6.40
C VAL A 569 32.96 -24.30 -5.42
N ALA A 570 33.78 -23.36 -5.91
CA ALA A 570 34.49 -22.40 -5.08
C ALA A 570 33.54 -21.47 -4.31
N ALA A 571 32.47 -20.98 -4.97
CA ALA A 571 31.43 -20.18 -4.33
C ALA A 571 30.76 -20.93 -3.18
N LEU A 572 30.43 -22.21 -3.36
CA LEU A 572 29.76 -23.04 -2.35
C LEU A 572 30.71 -23.46 -1.22
N ALA A 573 31.97 -23.75 -1.51
CA ALA A 573 32.98 -24.01 -0.49
C ALA A 573 33.19 -22.78 0.41
N LEU A 574 33.32 -21.59 -0.20
CA LEU A 574 33.41 -20.32 0.53
C LEU A 574 32.10 -19.95 1.25
N TYR A 575 30.94 -20.35 0.72
CA TYR A 575 29.66 -20.15 1.40
C TYR A 575 29.54 -21.03 2.65
N TRP A 576 29.57 -22.35 2.47
CA TRP A 576 29.13 -23.32 3.48
C TRP A 576 30.21 -23.76 4.48
N VAL A 577 31.47 -23.89 4.08
CA VAL A 577 32.53 -24.40 4.98
C VAL A 577 32.84 -23.44 6.14
N PRO A 578 32.82 -22.10 5.97
CA PRO A 578 32.91 -21.15 7.08
C PRO A 578 31.59 -21.06 7.87
N LEU A 579 30.45 -21.25 7.20
CA LEU A 579 29.12 -21.09 7.80
C LEU A 579 28.81 -22.22 8.79
N ALA A 580 29.14 -23.47 8.44
CA ALA A 580 29.04 -24.65 9.32
C ALA A 580 30.04 -24.65 10.51
N ARG A 581 30.70 -23.51 10.76
CA ARG A 581 31.56 -23.25 11.95
C ARG A 581 31.06 -22.06 12.78
N VAL A 582 29.89 -21.51 12.44
CA VAL A 582 29.19 -20.50 13.25
C VAL A 582 28.34 -21.25 14.26
N GLY A 583 28.78 -21.27 15.53
CA GLY A 583 28.01 -21.84 16.64
C GLY A 583 27.18 -20.80 17.39
N GLU A 584 26.28 -21.28 18.26
CA GLU A 584 25.33 -20.52 19.08
C GLU A 584 25.89 -19.21 19.67
N ALA A 585 27.02 -19.26 20.39
CA ALA A 585 27.63 -18.08 21.02
C ALA A 585 28.03 -16.96 20.03
N ARG A 586 28.17 -17.27 18.73
CA ARG A 586 28.39 -16.27 17.66
C ARG A 586 27.07 -15.75 17.07
N LEU A 587 26.00 -16.54 17.08
CA LEU A 587 24.65 -16.09 16.70
C LEU A 587 24.05 -15.14 17.74
N ASP A 588 24.37 -15.37 19.01
CA ASP A 588 23.98 -14.47 20.11
C ASP A 588 24.64 -13.09 20.07
N GLY A 589 25.71 -12.92 19.30
CA GLY A 589 26.33 -11.63 18.99
C GLY A 589 25.65 -10.85 17.85
N MET A 590 24.47 -11.26 17.37
CA MET A 590 23.76 -10.56 16.29
C MET A 590 23.25 -9.17 16.74
N GLY A 591 23.79 -8.12 16.13
CA GLY A 591 23.25 -6.75 16.28
C GLY A 591 22.01 -6.51 15.40
N GLY A 592 21.46 -5.29 15.44
CA GLY A 592 20.23 -4.90 14.72
C GLY A 592 20.24 -4.93 13.18
N LEU A 593 21.28 -5.49 12.55
CA LEU A 593 21.28 -5.91 11.13
C LEU A 593 21.00 -7.42 10.97
N GLY A 594 20.76 -8.12 12.08
CA GLY A 594 20.57 -9.56 12.18
C GLY A 594 21.76 -10.37 11.68
N LEU A 595 21.47 -11.53 11.08
CA LEU A 595 22.47 -12.57 10.77
C LEU A 595 23.69 -12.04 9.97
N VAL A 596 23.48 -11.03 9.11
CA VAL A 596 24.56 -10.40 8.33
C VAL A 596 25.69 -9.83 9.19
N SER A 597 25.38 -9.40 10.42
CA SER A 597 26.38 -8.88 11.36
C SER A 597 27.36 -9.95 11.87
N VAL A 598 26.99 -11.24 11.83
CA VAL A 598 27.79 -12.36 12.36
C VAL A 598 28.28 -13.34 11.29
N LEU A 599 27.75 -13.30 10.07
CA LEU A 599 28.21 -14.15 8.96
C LEU A 599 29.71 -13.96 8.67
N PRO A 600 30.47 -15.04 8.39
CA PRO A 600 31.85 -14.93 7.95
C PRO A 600 31.98 -14.16 6.63
N VAL A 601 33.01 -13.31 6.50
CA VAL A 601 33.30 -12.56 5.26
C VAL A 601 33.48 -13.51 4.06
N ALA A 602 34.07 -14.69 4.29
CA ALA A 602 34.17 -15.75 3.28
C ALA A 602 32.80 -16.21 2.75
N THR A 603 31.78 -16.31 3.61
CA THR A 603 30.41 -16.67 3.21
C THR A 603 29.76 -15.56 2.37
N LEU A 604 30.01 -14.29 2.71
CA LEU A 604 29.57 -13.14 1.92
C LEU A 604 30.26 -13.09 0.54
N VAL A 605 31.54 -13.45 0.45
CA VAL A 605 32.26 -13.63 -0.81
C VAL A 605 31.68 -14.81 -1.60
N GLY A 606 31.40 -15.94 -0.95
CA GLY A 606 30.71 -17.09 -1.58
C GLY A 606 29.37 -16.70 -2.22
N ALA A 607 28.58 -15.87 -1.54
CA ALA A 607 27.32 -15.34 -2.06
C ALA A 607 27.52 -14.48 -3.33
N ALA A 608 28.53 -13.60 -3.34
CA ALA A 608 28.88 -12.81 -4.53
C ALA A 608 29.42 -13.67 -5.68
N LEU A 609 30.18 -14.74 -5.38
CA LEU A 609 30.68 -15.68 -6.40
C LEU A 609 29.57 -16.57 -6.96
N LEU A 610 28.54 -16.90 -6.18
CA LEU A 610 27.34 -17.61 -6.66
C LEU A 610 26.55 -16.75 -7.66
N VAL A 611 26.43 -15.45 -7.38
CA VAL A 611 25.90 -14.45 -8.32
C VAL A 611 26.76 -14.34 -9.58
N ALA A 612 28.09 -14.35 -9.43
CA ALA A 612 29.02 -14.35 -10.57
C ALA A 612 28.90 -15.63 -11.43
N ALA A 613 28.71 -16.81 -10.81
CA ALA A 613 28.49 -18.07 -11.50
C ALA A 613 27.21 -18.04 -12.36
N PHE A 614 26.11 -17.47 -11.83
CA PHE A 614 24.88 -17.29 -12.60
C PHE A 614 25.08 -16.35 -13.81
N ALA A 615 25.70 -15.19 -13.59
CA ALA A 615 25.98 -14.24 -14.66
C ALA A 615 26.94 -14.81 -15.72
N ALA A 616 27.94 -15.60 -15.32
CA ALA A 616 28.85 -16.30 -16.22
C ALA A 616 28.13 -17.39 -17.03
N ALA A 617 27.23 -18.17 -16.40
CA ALA A 617 26.39 -19.14 -17.10
C ALA A 617 25.48 -18.48 -18.17
N LEU A 618 24.96 -17.26 -17.91
CA LEU A 618 24.24 -16.47 -18.91
C LEU A 618 25.14 -15.98 -20.07
N ARG A 619 26.44 -15.79 -19.86
CA ARG A 619 27.40 -15.40 -20.92
C ARG A 619 27.75 -16.55 -21.88
N LEU A 620 27.50 -17.81 -21.50
CA LEU A 620 27.73 -18.95 -22.39
C LEU A 620 26.91 -18.83 -23.68
N GLY A 621 27.49 -19.28 -24.80
CA GLY A 621 26.88 -19.18 -26.12
C GLY A 621 25.62 -20.02 -26.31
N GLU A 622 25.42 -21.03 -25.46
CA GLU A 622 24.35 -22.03 -25.50
C GLU A 622 23.75 -22.23 -24.10
N GLN A 623 22.49 -22.66 -24.05
CA GLN A 623 21.76 -22.92 -22.81
C GLN A 623 22.25 -24.22 -22.13
N ARG A 624 23.26 -24.14 -21.25
CA ARG A 624 23.68 -25.26 -20.40
C ARG A 624 22.67 -25.49 -19.28
N ARG A 625 21.57 -26.22 -19.59
CA ARG A 625 20.44 -26.46 -18.68
C ARG A 625 20.85 -26.97 -17.30
N GLY A 626 21.64 -28.05 -17.23
CA GLY A 626 22.07 -28.62 -15.95
C GLY A 626 22.81 -27.63 -15.04
N LEU A 627 23.74 -26.84 -15.60
CA LEU A 627 24.45 -25.80 -14.86
C LEU A 627 23.50 -24.70 -14.37
N LEU A 628 22.60 -24.20 -15.22
CA LEU A 628 21.62 -23.17 -14.84
C LEU A 628 20.63 -23.68 -13.77
N THR A 629 20.22 -24.95 -13.85
CA THR A 629 19.42 -25.60 -12.81
C THR A 629 20.19 -25.72 -11.51
N ALA A 630 21.43 -26.20 -11.54
CA ALA A 630 22.27 -26.34 -10.35
C ALA A 630 22.49 -24.99 -9.66
N VAL A 631 22.93 -23.95 -10.39
CA VAL A 631 23.11 -22.60 -9.81
C VAL A 631 21.80 -22.06 -9.22
N LEU A 632 20.65 -22.29 -9.87
CA LEU A 632 19.35 -21.85 -9.35
C LEU A 632 18.95 -22.57 -8.05
N LEU A 633 19.02 -23.91 -8.03
CA LEU A 633 18.69 -24.71 -6.83
C LEU A 633 19.65 -24.39 -5.68
N LEU A 634 20.95 -24.27 -5.97
CA LEU A 634 21.97 -23.94 -4.98
C LEU A 634 21.87 -22.47 -4.52
N THR A 635 21.26 -21.58 -5.31
CA THR A 635 20.84 -20.24 -4.83
C THR A 635 19.69 -20.35 -3.83
N VAL A 636 18.67 -21.20 -4.06
CA VAL A 636 17.58 -21.42 -3.09
C VAL A 636 18.14 -21.97 -1.78
N VAL A 637 18.93 -23.04 -1.83
CA VAL A 637 19.50 -23.66 -0.62
C VAL A 637 20.40 -22.66 0.13
N SER A 638 21.27 -21.93 -0.57
CA SER A 638 22.16 -20.91 0.04
C SER A 638 21.46 -19.61 0.45
N LEU A 639 20.14 -19.47 0.27
CA LEU A 639 19.38 -18.31 0.73
C LEU A 639 18.20 -18.66 1.65
N HIS A 640 17.76 -19.92 1.73
CA HIS A 640 16.60 -20.31 2.55
C HIS A 640 16.88 -21.46 3.53
N ALA A 641 17.97 -22.24 3.35
CA ALA A 641 18.34 -23.31 4.28
C ALA A 641 19.26 -22.85 5.42
N VAL A 642 19.64 -21.56 5.46
CA VAL A 642 20.63 -21.05 6.41
C VAL A 642 20.18 -21.23 7.88
N PRO A 643 18.95 -20.85 8.30
CA PRO A 643 18.46 -21.14 9.65
C PRO A 643 18.42 -22.65 9.95
N ALA A 644 17.96 -23.48 9.00
CA ALA A 644 17.89 -24.94 9.17
C ALA A 644 19.25 -25.63 9.36
N VAL A 645 20.36 -24.92 9.11
CA VAL A 645 21.74 -25.40 9.29
C VAL A 645 22.44 -24.70 10.46
N LEU A 646 21.95 -23.55 10.93
CA LEU A 646 22.56 -22.75 12.01
C LEU A 646 21.80 -22.78 13.34
N GLU A 647 20.49 -23.02 13.30
CA GLU A 647 19.59 -22.84 14.45
C GLU A 647 18.93 -24.18 14.79
N ASP A 648 19.12 -24.65 16.03
CA ASP A 648 18.61 -25.96 16.49
C ASP A 648 17.08 -26.04 16.51
N ALA A 649 16.39 -24.90 16.65
CA ALA A 649 14.95 -24.82 16.81
C ALA A 649 14.25 -24.15 15.60
N PRO A 650 12.99 -24.51 15.27
CA PRO A 650 12.13 -23.75 14.38
C PRO A 650 12.03 -22.28 14.77
N ARG A 651 12.60 -21.39 13.96
CA ARG A 651 12.71 -19.96 14.29
C ARG A 651 11.34 -19.26 14.52
N PHE A 652 10.41 -19.36 13.55
CA PHE A 652 9.17 -18.58 13.58
C PHE A 652 8.22 -18.96 14.74
N ALA A 653 8.04 -18.05 15.70
CA ALA A 653 7.06 -18.16 16.79
C ALA A 653 5.66 -18.67 16.35
N THR A 654 5.10 -18.10 15.28
CA THR A 654 3.77 -18.50 14.75
C THR A 654 3.73 -19.92 14.15
N ALA A 655 4.88 -20.51 13.81
CA ALA A 655 4.96 -21.90 13.35
C ALA A 655 4.77 -22.90 14.50
N TRP A 656 5.23 -22.56 15.72
CA TRP A 656 4.97 -23.36 16.92
C TRP A 656 3.48 -23.44 17.21
N GLN A 657 2.76 -22.32 17.14
CA GLN A 657 1.30 -22.32 17.32
C GLN A 657 0.58 -23.21 16.28
N HIS A 658 1.15 -23.38 15.08
CA HIS A 658 0.62 -24.34 14.09
C HIS A 658 0.89 -25.81 14.46
N LEU A 659 1.87 -26.12 15.32
CA LEU A 659 2.00 -27.45 15.93
C LEU A 659 0.86 -27.70 16.92
N GLY A 660 0.50 -26.73 17.75
CA GLY A 660 -0.64 -26.87 18.67
C GLY A 660 -1.96 -27.13 17.97
N PHE A 661 -2.14 -26.58 16.77
CA PHE A 661 -3.32 -26.86 15.94
C PHE A 661 -3.33 -28.28 15.39
N LEU A 662 -2.15 -28.88 15.17
CA LEU A 662 -2.02 -30.28 14.76
C LEU A 662 -2.20 -31.21 15.96
N ASP A 663 -1.55 -30.94 17.09
CA ASP A 663 -1.73 -31.61 18.39
C ASP A 663 -3.22 -31.70 18.80
N PHE A 664 -3.91 -30.56 18.82
CA PHE A 664 -5.32 -30.52 19.18
C PHE A 664 -6.20 -31.28 18.17
N LEU A 665 -5.92 -31.16 16.85
CA LEU A 665 -6.66 -31.90 15.83
C LEU A 665 -6.40 -33.41 15.90
N ASP A 666 -5.20 -33.81 16.30
CA ASP A 666 -4.80 -35.20 16.48
C ASP A 666 -5.50 -35.81 17.70
N ARG A 667 -5.42 -35.13 18.86
CA ARG A 667 -6.04 -35.55 20.12
C ARG A 667 -7.58 -35.58 20.07
N THR A 668 -8.22 -34.63 19.37
CA THR A 668 -9.68 -34.43 19.43
C THR A 668 -10.44 -34.77 18.16
N GLY A 669 -9.77 -34.82 17.01
CA GLY A 669 -10.41 -34.99 15.69
C GLY A 669 -11.25 -33.79 15.21
N VAL A 670 -11.26 -32.65 15.93
CA VAL A 670 -12.11 -31.49 15.63
C VAL A 670 -11.34 -30.18 15.57
N ALA A 671 -11.92 -29.20 14.86
CA ALA A 671 -11.47 -27.81 14.89
C ALA A 671 -12.12 -27.03 16.05
N ALA A 672 -11.46 -26.00 16.56
CA ALA A 672 -11.95 -25.16 17.66
C ALA A 672 -11.94 -23.66 17.31
N PRO A 673 -12.96 -23.15 16.55
CA PRO A 673 -12.99 -21.77 16.08
C PRO A 673 -12.85 -20.69 17.15
N ASP A 674 -13.33 -20.95 18.37
CA ASP A 674 -13.30 -20.00 19.49
C ASP A 674 -11.88 -19.83 20.09
N LEU A 675 -10.91 -20.70 19.75
CA LEU A 675 -9.50 -20.59 20.20
C LEU A 675 -8.63 -19.71 19.28
N ASP A 676 -8.85 -19.76 17.96
CA ASP A 676 -8.11 -18.94 16.99
C ASP A 676 -8.87 -18.83 15.66
N ALA A 677 -8.91 -17.62 15.11
CA ALA A 677 -9.52 -17.30 13.81
C ALA A 677 -9.16 -18.26 12.66
N ARG A 678 -7.93 -18.79 12.62
CA ARG A 678 -7.46 -19.73 11.59
C ARG A 678 -8.23 -21.05 11.57
N TRP A 679 -8.88 -21.45 12.66
CA TRP A 679 -9.70 -22.67 12.70
C TRP A 679 -10.96 -22.60 11.82
N SER A 680 -11.36 -21.39 11.35
CA SER A 680 -12.35 -21.22 10.27
C SER A 680 -11.81 -21.60 8.86
N TRP A 681 -10.53 -21.96 8.76
CA TRP A 681 -9.84 -22.48 7.56
C TRP A 681 -8.98 -23.70 7.89
N PRO A 682 -9.59 -24.81 8.37
CA PRO A 682 -8.85 -25.95 8.91
C PRO A 682 -8.13 -26.79 7.83
N GLY A 683 -8.35 -26.53 6.54
CA GLY A 683 -7.92 -27.40 5.43
C GLY A 683 -6.41 -27.67 5.37
N PHE A 684 -5.57 -26.69 5.73
CA PHE A 684 -4.12 -26.91 5.81
C PHE A 684 -3.77 -27.88 6.95
N PHE A 685 -4.31 -27.64 8.15
CA PHE A 685 -4.03 -28.44 9.34
C PHE A 685 -4.56 -29.87 9.19
N ALA A 686 -5.76 -30.04 8.62
CA ALA A 686 -6.33 -31.35 8.33
C ALA A 686 -5.49 -32.17 7.33
N VAL A 687 -4.98 -31.55 6.26
CA VAL A 687 -4.12 -32.24 5.28
C VAL A 687 -2.76 -32.60 5.89
N VAL A 688 -2.17 -31.73 6.71
CA VAL A 688 -0.87 -32.01 7.33
C VAL A 688 -0.98 -33.02 8.47
N ALA A 689 -2.03 -32.98 9.30
CA ALA A 689 -2.29 -34.01 10.32
C ALA A 689 -2.52 -35.39 9.69
N LEU A 690 -3.30 -35.46 8.59
CA LEU A 690 -3.48 -36.68 7.82
C LEU A 690 -2.16 -37.21 7.25
N ALA A 691 -1.29 -36.33 6.73
CA ALA A 691 0.01 -36.70 6.21
C ALA A 691 0.99 -37.16 7.31
N ALA A 692 0.99 -36.49 8.47
CA ALA A 692 1.80 -36.87 9.62
C ALA A 692 1.41 -38.26 10.15
N ARG A 693 0.11 -38.51 10.37
CA ARG A 693 -0.42 -39.83 10.73
C ARG A 693 -0.10 -40.90 9.69
N ALA A 694 -0.27 -40.61 8.40
CA ALA A 694 0.04 -41.56 7.32
C ALA A 694 1.55 -41.90 7.20
N CYS A 695 2.43 -41.03 7.70
CA CYS A 695 3.87 -41.24 7.74
C CYS A 695 4.40 -41.77 9.09
N GLY A 696 3.54 -41.87 10.12
CA GLY A 696 3.97 -42.19 11.49
C GLY A 696 4.85 -41.11 12.15
N ALA A 697 4.66 -39.84 11.77
CA ALA A 697 5.48 -38.72 12.25
C ALA A 697 4.82 -38.02 13.44
N GLU A 698 5.31 -38.28 14.64
CA GLU A 698 4.85 -37.66 15.89
C GLU A 698 5.49 -36.28 16.15
N ASP A 699 6.74 -36.09 15.73
CA ASP A 699 7.42 -34.79 15.75
C ASP A 699 7.56 -34.21 14.33
N LEU A 700 7.23 -32.92 14.20
CA LEU A 700 7.31 -32.16 12.96
C LEU A 700 8.34 -31.02 13.04
N THR A 701 9.11 -30.91 14.13
CA THR A 701 10.13 -29.87 14.36
C THR A 701 11.12 -29.77 13.20
N GLU A 702 11.64 -30.89 12.70
CA GLU A 702 12.49 -30.90 11.49
C GLU A 702 11.74 -30.48 10.22
N VAL A 703 10.48 -30.88 10.07
CA VAL A 703 9.64 -30.45 8.94
C VAL A 703 9.51 -28.92 8.97
N LEU A 704 9.28 -28.31 10.14
CA LEU A 704 9.22 -26.86 10.32
C LEU A 704 10.55 -26.16 9.99
N ARG A 705 11.70 -26.69 10.43
CA ARG A 705 13.04 -26.14 10.11
C ARG A 705 13.27 -26.09 8.60
N TRP A 706 12.99 -27.20 7.89
CA TRP A 706 13.28 -27.32 6.45
C TRP A 706 12.19 -26.79 5.51
N TRP A 707 10.96 -26.58 6.01
CA TRP A 707 9.79 -26.16 5.22
C TRP A 707 10.03 -24.93 4.30
N PRO A 708 10.70 -23.84 4.73
CA PRO A 708 10.94 -22.70 3.84
C PRO A 708 11.75 -23.07 2.59
N THR A 709 12.78 -23.91 2.76
CA THR A 709 13.59 -24.39 1.62
C THR A 709 12.77 -25.29 0.71
N VAL A 710 11.99 -26.22 1.28
CA VAL A 710 11.11 -27.11 0.52
C VAL A 710 10.07 -26.32 -0.29
N MET A 711 9.39 -25.34 0.33
CA MET A 711 8.39 -24.52 -0.36
C MET A 711 8.99 -23.70 -1.50
N GLN A 712 10.17 -23.09 -1.30
CA GLN A 712 10.84 -22.32 -2.36
C GLN A 712 11.26 -23.21 -3.54
N LEU A 713 11.80 -24.40 -3.25
CA LEU A 713 12.14 -25.40 -4.28
C LEU A 713 10.89 -25.87 -5.04
N LEU A 714 9.79 -26.16 -4.34
CA LEU A 714 8.51 -26.54 -4.96
C LEU A 714 7.94 -25.41 -5.84
N CYS A 715 8.03 -24.15 -5.40
CA CYS A 715 7.56 -22.98 -6.14
C CYS A 715 8.28 -22.79 -7.50
N LEU A 716 9.50 -23.30 -7.67
CA LEU A 716 10.20 -23.25 -8.96
C LEU A 716 9.50 -24.05 -10.07
N ALA A 717 8.78 -25.13 -9.73
CA ALA A 717 8.10 -25.98 -10.72
C ALA A 717 6.92 -25.28 -11.43
N PRO A 718 5.91 -24.71 -10.72
CA PRO A 718 4.86 -23.93 -11.37
C PRO A 718 5.39 -22.62 -11.97
N LEU A 719 6.47 -22.03 -11.43
CA LEU A 719 7.11 -20.88 -12.06
C LEU A 719 7.76 -21.23 -13.41
N ALA A 720 8.47 -22.37 -13.50
CA ALA A 720 9.01 -22.87 -14.76
C ALA A 720 7.90 -23.22 -15.78
N LEU A 721 6.75 -23.71 -15.29
CA LEU A 721 5.54 -23.93 -16.10
C LEU A 721 4.96 -22.61 -16.61
N LEU A 722 4.74 -21.61 -15.74
CA LEU A 722 4.30 -20.26 -16.10
C LEU A 722 5.23 -19.61 -17.14
N LEU A 723 6.54 -19.79 -16.99
CA LEU A 723 7.54 -19.31 -17.94
C LEU A 723 7.40 -19.93 -19.34
N ARG A 724 6.69 -21.05 -19.53
CA ARG A 724 6.32 -21.56 -20.88
C ARG A 724 5.31 -20.63 -21.57
N ALA A 725 4.36 -20.07 -20.83
CA ALA A 725 3.34 -19.15 -21.34
C ALA A 725 3.88 -17.80 -21.83
N VAL A 726 5.13 -17.45 -21.50
CA VAL A 726 5.76 -16.14 -21.76
C VAL A 726 6.67 -16.18 -23.00
N ARG A 727 6.49 -15.25 -23.94
CA ARG A 727 7.28 -15.12 -25.18
C ARG A 727 8.60 -14.40 -24.92
N ALA A 728 9.57 -15.11 -24.36
CA ALA A 728 10.89 -14.59 -23.99
C ALA A 728 12.04 -15.54 -24.40
N GLY A 729 13.26 -15.01 -24.56
CA GLY A 729 14.45 -15.82 -24.79
C GLY A 729 14.91 -16.56 -23.52
N TRP A 730 15.72 -17.63 -23.66
CA TRP A 730 16.09 -18.48 -22.52
C TRP A 730 16.74 -17.70 -21.37
N ARG A 731 17.64 -16.75 -21.67
CA ARG A 731 18.29 -15.90 -20.66
C ARG A 731 17.27 -15.18 -19.77
N ALA A 732 16.26 -14.56 -20.37
CA ALA A 732 15.17 -13.90 -19.65
C ALA A 732 14.39 -14.87 -18.75
N LYS A 733 14.13 -16.10 -19.20
CA LYS A 733 13.38 -17.09 -18.40
C LYS A 733 14.17 -17.57 -17.18
N TRP A 734 15.47 -17.86 -17.34
CA TRP A 734 16.33 -18.22 -16.20
C TRP A 734 16.54 -17.04 -15.25
N THR A 735 16.76 -15.83 -15.78
CA THR A 735 16.85 -14.63 -14.94
C THR A 735 15.54 -14.37 -14.19
N ALA A 736 14.37 -14.60 -14.78
CA ALA A 736 13.09 -14.46 -14.08
C ALA A 736 12.92 -15.46 -12.93
N ALA A 737 13.27 -16.74 -13.15
CA ALA A 737 13.22 -17.77 -12.12
C ALA A 737 14.21 -17.49 -10.97
N TRP A 738 15.38 -16.95 -11.29
CA TRP A 738 16.40 -16.59 -10.30
C TRP A 738 16.05 -15.31 -9.54
N LEU A 739 15.61 -14.25 -10.23
CA LEU A 739 15.12 -13.01 -9.58
C LEU A 739 13.97 -13.30 -8.61
N PHE A 740 13.10 -14.26 -8.92
CA PHE A 740 12.02 -14.69 -8.02
C PHE A 740 12.57 -15.20 -6.68
N VAL A 741 13.57 -16.09 -6.69
CA VAL A 741 14.27 -16.56 -5.48
C VAL A 741 14.89 -15.39 -4.72
N LEU A 742 15.61 -14.50 -5.41
CA LEU A 742 16.24 -13.33 -4.79
C LEU A 742 15.22 -12.31 -4.21
N CYS A 743 13.95 -12.39 -4.60
CA CYS A 743 12.87 -11.59 -4.03
C CYS A 743 12.10 -12.31 -2.91
N GLY A 744 12.46 -13.55 -2.57
CA GLY A 744 11.83 -14.37 -1.53
C GLY A 744 12.08 -13.90 -0.08
N TRP A 745 12.60 -12.69 0.14
CA TRP A 745 12.96 -12.17 1.47
C TRP A 745 11.76 -11.88 2.39
N VAL A 746 10.53 -12.03 1.88
CA VAL A 746 9.27 -11.62 2.53
C VAL A 746 8.94 -12.41 3.82
N GLY A 747 9.54 -13.59 4.01
CA GLY A 747 9.36 -14.40 5.23
C GLY A 747 8.01 -15.07 5.38
N GLN A 748 7.17 -15.10 4.34
CA GLN A 748 5.87 -15.78 4.33
C GLN A 748 5.99 -17.22 3.74
N ASP A 749 7.21 -17.77 3.75
CA ASP A 749 7.57 -19.13 3.31
C ASP A 749 7.63 -20.16 4.46
N TYR A 750 7.30 -19.76 5.70
CA TYR A 750 7.28 -20.62 6.88
C TYR A 750 6.13 -21.64 6.88
N PHE A 751 6.23 -22.64 7.77
CA PHE A 751 5.22 -23.67 7.99
C PHE A 751 3.86 -23.03 8.34
N SER A 752 3.00 -22.94 7.33
CA SER A 752 1.79 -22.11 7.38
C SER A 752 0.82 -22.42 6.25
N PRO A 753 -0.48 -22.16 6.43
CA PRO A 753 -1.44 -22.21 5.33
C PRO A 753 -1.07 -21.26 4.18
N GLN A 754 -0.57 -20.06 4.48
CA GLN A 754 -0.20 -19.05 3.49
C GLN A 754 0.89 -19.55 2.51
N SER A 755 1.90 -20.26 3.00
CA SER A 755 2.98 -20.80 2.15
C SER A 755 2.47 -21.84 1.12
N LEU A 756 1.68 -22.83 1.57
CA LEU A 756 1.06 -23.83 0.70
C LEU A 756 0.09 -23.17 -0.29
N ASN A 757 -0.68 -22.18 0.16
CA ASN A 757 -1.61 -21.44 -0.68
C ASN A 757 -0.90 -20.59 -1.74
N TYR A 758 0.31 -20.11 -1.46
CA TYR A 758 1.13 -19.45 -2.48
C TYR A 758 1.55 -20.43 -3.59
N LEU A 759 1.93 -21.68 -3.23
CA LEU A 759 2.19 -22.74 -4.20
C LEU A 759 0.95 -23.05 -5.05
N PHE A 760 -0.24 -23.13 -4.43
CA PHE A 760 -1.52 -23.27 -5.15
C PHE A 760 -1.80 -22.10 -6.12
N TYR A 761 -1.57 -20.86 -5.69
CA TYR A 761 -1.70 -19.66 -6.53
C TYR A 761 -0.78 -19.72 -7.76
N LEU A 762 0.50 -20.07 -7.58
CA LEU A 762 1.46 -20.22 -8.69
C LEU A 762 1.00 -21.28 -9.69
N LEU A 763 0.58 -22.46 -9.20
CA LEU A 763 0.14 -23.56 -10.05
C LEU A 763 -1.16 -23.23 -10.80
N PHE A 764 -2.13 -22.61 -10.12
CA PHE A 764 -3.40 -22.15 -10.69
C PHE A 764 -3.17 -21.13 -11.82
N VAL A 765 -2.34 -20.11 -11.57
CA VAL A 765 -1.96 -19.11 -12.58
C VAL A 765 -1.17 -19.73 -13.74
N ALA A 766 -0.26 -20.66 -13.47
CA ALA A 766 0.50 -21.36 -14.49
C ALA A 766 -0.41 -22.22 -15.40
N VAL A 767 -1.37 -22.96 -14.82
CA VAL A 767 -2.32 -23.79 -15.59
C VAL A 767 -3.26 -22.92 -16.43
N LEU A 768 -3.82 -21.84 -15.86
CA LEU A 768 -4.63 -20.87 -16.61
C LEU A 768 -3.88 -20.30 -17.81
N LEU A 769 -2.65 -19.83 -17.59
CA LEU A 769 -1.88 -19.13 -18.62
C LEU A 769 -1.17 -20.05 -19.62
N VAL A 770 -1.01 -21.35 -19.37
CA VAL A 770 -0.44 -22.28 -20.36
C VAL A 770 -1.50 -22.88 -21.28
N TRP A 771 -2.69 -23.24 -20.76
CA TRP A 771 -3.70 -24.01 -21.52
C TRP A 771 -5.05 -23.31 -21.75
N PHE A 772 -5.47 -22.35 -20.92
CA PHE A 772 -6.84 -21.80 -20.96
C PHE A 772 -6.90 -20.38 -21.55
N ARG A 773 -6.33 -20.19 -22.73
CA ARG A 773 -6.35 -18.92 -23.48
C ARG A 773 -6.84 -19.15 -24.91
N TRP A 774 -7.22 -18.08 -25.61
CA TRP A 774 -7.70 -18.20 -26.99
C TRP A 774 -6.56 -18.58 -27.94
N PRO A 775 -6.67 -19.67 -28.72
CA PRO A 775 -5.64 -20.06 -29.69
C PRO A 775 -5.59 -19.05 -30.85
N ARG A 776 -4.41 -18.86 -31.47
CA ARG A 776 -4.22 -17.96 -32.61
C ARG A 776 -4.55 -16.48 -32.33
N GLN A 777 -4.52 -16.04 -31.05
CA GLN A 777 -4.83 -14.65 -30.63
C GLN A 777 -3.69 -13.65 -30.97
N LEU A 778 -3.13 -13.76 -32.19
CA LEU A 778 -1.95 -13.04 -32.69
C LEU A 778 -2.28 -11.79 -33.53
N SER A 779 -3.54 -11.61 -33.93
CA SER A 779 -3.98 -10.53 -34.83
C SER A 779 -4.02 -9.17 -34.12
N GLY A 780 -2.99 -8.34 -34.31
CA GLY A 780 -2.96 -6.96 -33.82
C GLY A 780 -1.68 -6.19 -34.17
N LYS A 781 -1.67 -4.87 -33.96
CA LYS A 781 -0.53 -3.97 -34.27
C LYS A 781 0.73 -4.22 -33.40
N ARG A 782 0.71 -5.19 -32.48
CA ARG A 782 1.84 -5.62 -31.64
C ARG A 782 1.79 -7.13 -31.45
N LEU A 783 2.96 -7.75 -31.40
CA LEU A 783 3.09 -9.18 -31.09
C LEU A 783 2.63 -9.43 -29.65
N PRO A 784 1.80 -10.44 -29.34
CA PRO A 784 1.45 -10.75 -27.95
C PRO A 784 2.69 -11.11 -27.12
N GLY A 785 2.73 -10.62 -25.88
CA GLY A 785 3.77 -10.99 -24.91
C GLY A 785 3.68 -12.46 -24.47
N GLU A 786 2.49 -13.01 -24.66
CA GLU A 786 2.09 -14.39 -24.49
C GLU A 786 2.64 -15.28 -25.63
N SER A 787 3.14 -16.47 -25.28
CA SER A 787 3.37 -17.58 -26.24
C SER A 787 2.04 -18.13 -26.75
N GLU A 788 2.05 -18.96 -27.80
CA GLU A 788 0.85 -19.74 -28.17
C GLU A 788 0.41 -20.69 -27.04
N VAL A 789 -0.84 -21.15 -27.13
CA VAL A 789 -1.44 -22.09 -26.16
C VAL A 789 -0.81 -23.47 -26.33
N ALA A 790 -0.52 -24.16 -25.22
CA ALA A 790 -0.04 -25.53 -25.29
C ALA A 790 -1.16 -26.46 -25.79
N PRO A 791 -0.92 -27.32 -26.79
CA PRO A 791 -1.94 -28.24 -27.29
C PRO A 791 -2.34 -29.24 -26.21
N ALA A 792 -3.64 -29.44 -26.05
CA ALA A 792 -4.24 -30.39 -25.12
C ALA A 792 -5.56 -30.90 -25.70
N GLY A 793 -5.82 -32.21 -25.59
CA GLY A 793 -7.11 -32.79 -25.97
C GLY A 793 -8.19 -32.45 -24.94
N ARG A 794 -9.48 -32.54 -25.33
CA ARG A 794 -10.60 -32.15 -24.45
C ARG A 794 -10.61 -32.87 -23.09
N GLY A 795 -10.22 -34.15 -23.05
CA GLY A 795 -10.05 -34.90 -21.80
C GLY A 795 -8.96 -34.32 -20.90
N THR A 796 -7.79 -33.98 -21.47
CA THR A 796 -6.70 -33.29 -20.77
C THR A 796 -7.13 -31.91 -20.27
N GLN A 797 -7.89 -31.16 -21.07
CA GLN A 797 -8.43 -29.87 -20.64
C GLN A 797 -9.49 -30.02 -19.53
N GLY A 798 -10.31 -31.07 -19.56
CA GLY A 798 -11.22 -31.41 -18.46
C GLY A 798 -10.48 -31.72 -17.16
N ALA A 799 -9.42 -32.54 -17.22
CA ALA A 799 -8.57 -32.84 -16.07
C ALA A 799 -7.87 -31.58 -15.52
N LEU A 800 -7.34 -30.71 -16.40
CA LEU A 800 -6.72 -29.45 -16.00
C LEU A 800 -7.74 -28.47 -15.38
N LEU A 801 -9.00 -28.48 -15.84
CA LEU A 801 -10.08 -27.70 -15.21
C LEU A 801 -10.44 -28.26 -13.83
N ALA A 802 -10.53 -29.58 -13.68
CA ALA A 802 -10.74 -30.22 -12.38
C ALA A 802 -9.61 -29.87 -11.40
N VAL A 803 -8.35 -29.84 -11.85
CA VAL A 803 -7.20 -29.36 -11.05
C VAL A 803 -7.35 -27.89 -10.66
N LEU A 804 -7.78 -27.00 -11.57
CA LEU A 804 -8.04 -25.59 -11.22
C LEU A 804 -9.13 -25.43 -10.15
N ILE A 805 -10.22 -26.20 -10.26
CA ILE A 805 -11.33 -26.17 -9.29
C ILE A 805 -10.88 -26.76 -7.95
N ALA A 806 -10.13 -27.87 -7.95
CA ALA A 806 -9.59 -28.48 -6.73
C ALA A 806 -8.59 -27.57 -6.01
N LEU A 807 -7.68 -26.91 -6.74
CA LEU A 807 -6.74 -25.93 -6.17
C LEU A 807 -7.46 -24.72 -5.57
N PHE A 808 -8.54 -24.25 -6.21
CA PHE A 808 -9.36 -23.17 -5.65
C PHE A 808 -10.16 -23.63 -4.43
N ALA A 809 -10.74 -24.85 -4.45
CA ALA A 809 -11.46 -25.42 -3.31
C ALA A 809 -10.54 -25.62 -2.09
N ALA A 810 -9.38 -26.24 -2.28
CA ALA A 810 -8.38 -26.42 -1.23
C ALA A 810 -7.89 -25.06 -0.70
N SER A 811 -7.72 -24.06 -1.56
CA SER A 811 -7.37 -22.69 -1.16
C SER A 811 -8.45 -22.04 -0.30
N VAL A 812 -9.72 -22.11 -0.73
CA VAL A 812 -10.89 -21.60 0.01
C VAL A 812 -11.02 -22.25 1.39
N ALA A 813 -10.74 -23.55 1.51
CA ALA A 813 -10.80 -24.28 2.78
C ALA A 813 -9.59 -24.07 3.71
N SER A 814 -8.48 -23.51 3.20
CA SER A 814 -7.19 -23.47 3.90
C SER A 814 -6.64 -22.08 4.18
N HIS A 815 -7.03 -21.03 3.45
CA HIS A 815 -6.54 -19.68 3.76
C HIS A 815 -7.52 -18.56 3.40
N GLN A 816 -7.68 -17.64 4.33
CA GLN A 816 -8.59 -16.49 4.24
C GLN A 816 -8.31 -15.50 3.10
N LEU A 817 -7.04 -15.23 2.73
CA LEU A 817 -6.71 -14.15 1.77
C LEU A 817 -6.48 -14.64 0.33
N THR A 818 -5.83 -15.78 0.15
CA THR A 818 -5.34 -16.23 -1.17
C THR A 818 -6.45 -16.48 -2.20
N PRO A 819 -7.63 -17.03 -1.85
CA PRO A 819 -8.76 -17.18 -2.77
C PRO A 819 -9.20 -15.87 -3.43
N PHE A 820 -9.20 -14.75 -2.68
CA PHE A 820 -9.56 -13.43 -3.22
C PHE A 820 -8.56 -12.97 -4.29
N VAL A 821 -7.26 -13.20 -4.08
CA VAL A 821 -6.21 -12.88 -5.06
C VAL A 821 -6.30 -13.78 -6.29
N MET A 822 -6.54 -15.09 -6.10
CA MET A 822 -6.77 -16.06 -7.19
C MET A 822 -7.99 -15.67 -8.03
N LEU A 823 -9.11 -15.34 -7.38
CA LEU A 823 -10.36 -14.91 -8.01
C LEU A 823 -10.20 -13.58 -8.75
N GLY A 824 -9.54 -12.58 -8.14
CA GLY A 824 -9.25 -11.29 -8.77
C GLY A 824 -8.39 -11.45 -10.03
N VAL A 825 -7.32 -12.25 -9.95
CA VAL A 825 -6.43 -12.50 -11.11
C VAL A 825 -7.19 -13.23 -12.22
N LEU A 826 -7.95 -14.29 -11.90
CA LEU A 826 -8.79 -14.99 -12.85
C LEU A 826 -9.81 -14.05 -13.51
N THR A 827 -10.48 -13.20 -12.72
CA THR A 827 -11.51 -12.27 -13.20
C THR A 827 -10.92 -11.24 -14.17
N VAL A 828 -9.79 -10.61 -13.82
CA VAL A 828 -9.14 -9.64 -14.71
C VAL A 828 -8.54 -10.32 -15.95
N LEU A 829 -8.06 -11.58 -15.86
CA LEU A 829 -7.67 -12.36 -17.05
C LEU A 829 -8.86 -12.70 -17.96
N VAL A 830 -10.05 -12.94 -17.40
CA VAL A 830 -11.29 -13.11 -18.20
C VAL A 830 -11.72 -11.79 -18.85
N LEU A 831 -11.78 -10.69 -18.08
CA LEU A 831 -12.18 -9.37 -18.57
C LEU A 831 -11.23 -8.82 -19.65
N THR A 832 -9.92 -9.05 -19.53
CA THR A 832 -8.93 -8.67 -20.55
C THR A 832 -8.87 -9.64 -21.74
N GLY A 833 -9.78 -10.61 -21.84
CA GLY A 833 -9.87 -11.57 -22.94
C GLY A 833 -8.68 -12.56 -22.99
N ARG A 834 -7.94 -12.71 -21.89
CA ARG A 834 -6.76 -13.58 -21.77
C ARG A 834 -7.05 -14.95 -21.17
N SER A 835 -8.26 -15.19 -20.66
CA SER A 835 -8.77 -16.52 -20.29
C SER A 835 -9.96 -16.94 -21.16
N THR A 836 -10.07 -18.24 -21.47
CA THR A 836 -11.26 -18.83 -22.11
C THR A 836 -12.36 -19.22 -21.11
N LEU A 837 -12.02 -19.42 -19.84
CA LEU A 837 -12.90 -19.91 -18.78
C LEU A 837 -13.77 -18.78 -18.20
N ARG A 838 -14.67 -18.23 -19.01
CA ARG A 838 -15.51 -17.07 -18.62
C ARG A 838 -16.51 -17.36 -17.47
N GLY A 839 -16.81 -18.62 -17.16
CA GLY A 839 -17.75 -19.00 -16.09
C GLY A 839 -17.05 -19.36 -14.78
N LEU A 840 -15.78 -19.78 -14.83
CA LEU A 840 -14.98 -20.09 -13.64
C LEU A 840 -14.92 -18.94 -12.60
N PRO A 841 -14.87 -17.63 -12.95
CA PRO A 841 -14.98 -16.55 -11.96
C PRO A 841 -16.26 -16.62 -11.11
N LEU A 842 -17.40 -16.99 -11.71
CA LEU A 842 -18.67 -17.12 -10.99
C LEU A 842 -18.66 -18.35 -10.08
N LEU A 843 -18.15 -19.49 -10.56
CA LEU A 843 -18.00 -20.70 -9.73
C LEU A 843 -17.09 -20.42 -8.52
N CYS A 844 -15.91 -19.84 -8.75
CA CYS A 844 -14.96 -19.47 -7.70
C CYS A 844 -15.55 -18.42 -6.73
N GLY A 845 -16.29 -17.42 -7.24
CA GLY A 845 -16.99 -16.43 -6.41
C GLY A 845 -18.07 -17.05 -5.53
N VAL A 846 -18.87 -17.98 -6.06
CA VAL A 846 -19.88 -18.72 -5.29
C VAL A 846 -19.22 -19.62 -4.24
N MET A 847 -18.17 -20.37 -4.58
CA MET A 847 -17.42 -21.20 -3.62
C MET A 847 -16.90 -20.38 -2.42
N LEU A 848 -16.31 -19.22 -2.71
CA LEU A 848 -15.76 -18.33 -1.68
C LEU A 848 -16.86 -17.67 -0.83
N ALA A 849 -17.95 -17.21 -1.45
CA ALA A 849 -19.10 -16.63 -0.74
C ALA A 849 -19.81 -17.65 0.16
N VAL A 850 -19.93 -18.91 -0.29
CA VAL A 850 -20.50 -20.01 0.51
C VAL A 850 -19.58 -20.36 1.69
N TRP A 851 -18.26 -20.45 1.48
CA TRP A 851 -17.34 -20.72 2.59
C TRP A 851 -17.38 -19.61 3.63
N VAL A 852 -17.24 -18.34 3.21
CA VAL A 852 -17.23 -17.21 4.14
C VAL A 852 -18.58 -17.11 4.86
N GLY A 853 -19.70 -17.12 4.12
CA GLY A 853 -21.01 -16.85 4.67
C GLY A 853 -21.70 -18.01 5.40
N PHE A 854 -21.13 -19.23 5.36
CA PHE A 854 -21.60 -20.38 6.15
C PHE A 854 -20.48 -20.96 7.03
N LEU A 855 -19.42 -21.50 6.43
CA LEU A 855 -18.42 -22.31 7.15
C LEU A 855 -17.43 -21.50 8.00
N ALA A 856 -17.17 -20.24 7.64
CA ALA A 856 -16.36 -19.31 8.43
C ALA A 856 -17.22 -18.34 9.28
N GLU A 857 -18.49 -18.67 9.55
CA GLU A 857 -19.37 -17.90 10.45
C GLU A 857 -18.69 -17.50 11.77
N PRO A 858 -17.99 -18.39 12.52
CA PRO A 858 -17.37 -18.04 13.81
C PRO A 858 -16.32 -16.92 13.75
N TYR A 859 -15.73 -16.67 12.58
CA TYR A 859 -14.71 -15.63 12.41
C TYR A 859 -15.29 -14.23 12.22
N TRP A 860 -16.53 -14.11 11.73
CA TRP A 860 -17.14 -12.81 11.42
C TRP A 860 -18.37 -12.48 12.26
N SER A 861 -19.03 -13.47 12.87
CA SER A 861 -20.13 -13.21 13.80
C SER A 861 -19.64 -12.38 14.99
N GLY A 862 -20.31 -11.25 15.24
CA GLY A 862 -19.92 -10.28 16.28
C GLY A 862 -18.60 -9.51 16.05
N HIS A 863 -17.88 -9.75 14.94
CA HIS A 863 -16.58 -9.12 14.62
C HIS A 863 -16.63 -8.32 13.31
N PHE A 864 -17.82 -7.87 12.90
CA PHE A 864 -18.06 -7.27 11.59
C PHE A 864 -17.23 -6.00 11.33
N ASP A 865 -17.06 -5.13 12.32
CA ASP A 865 -16.28 -3.89 12.18
C ASP A 865 -14.77 -4.15 11.97
N GLU A 866 -14.20 -5.21 12.56
CA GLU A 866 -12.78 -5.56 12.39
C GLU A 866 -12.47 -6.09 10.98
N LEU A 867 -13.47 -6.69 10.35
CA LEU A 867 -13.39 -7.24 9.00
C LEU A 867 -13.70 -6.21 7.92
N PHE A 868 -14.86 -5.55 8.03
CA PHE A 868 -15.40 -4.69 6.99
C PHE A 868 -15.04 -3.21 7.20
N GLY A 869 -14.67 -2.78 8.41
CA GLY A 869 -14.20 -1.41 8.69
C GLY A 869 -12.85 -1.04 8.03
N GLY A 870 -12.10 -2.04 7.54
CA GLY A 870 -10.91 -1.84 6.71
C GLY A 870 -11.18 -1.47 5.25
N LEU A 871 -12.41 -1.69 4.75
CA LEU A 871 -12.76 -1.53 3.34
C LEU A 871 -12.68 -0.07 2.91
N GLY A 872 -12.06 0.17 1.75
CA GLY A 872 -11.83 1.52 1.22
C GLY A 872 -10.77 2.34 1.98
N SER A 873 -10.26 1.88 3.13
CA SER A 873 -9.24 2.56 3.94
C SER A 873 -7.82 2.44 3.36
N LEU A 874 -7.66 2.67 2.05
CA LEU A 874 -6.41 2.52 1.29
C LEU A 874 -5.22 3.22 1.99
N GLY A 875 -5.44 4.45 2.46
CA GLY A 875 -4.41 5.21 3.19
C GLY A 875 -4.05 4.62 4.55
N GLY A 876 -5.01 4.06 5.29
CA GLY A 876 -4.78 3.40 6.58
C GLY A 876 -4.07 2.05 6.42
N ASN A 877 -4.48 1.26 5.44
CA ASN A 877 -3.92 -0.06 5.13
C ASN A 877 -2.46 0.06 4.60
N VAL A 878 -2.15 1.11 3.82
CA VAL A 878 -0.77 1.43 3.44
C VAL A 878 0.04 1.99 4.62
N SER A 879 -0.53 2.92 5.42
CA SER A 879 0.17 3.55 6.56
C SER A 879 0.58 2.52 7.61
N SER A 880 -0.34 1.64 8.04
CA SER A 880 -0.09 0.57 9.01
C SER A 880 0.91 -0.48 8.52
N SER A 881 1.02 -0.68 7.21
CA SER A 881 1.93 -1.68 6.62
C SER A 881 3.31 -1.15 6.22
N VAL A 882 3.52 0.17 6.25
CA VAL A 882 4.77 0.79 5.76
C VAL A 882 5.31 1.85 6.72
N SER A 883 4.60 2.97 6.93
CA SER A 883 5.14 4.06 7.76
C SER A 883 5.07 3.75 9.25
N GLY A 884 3.96 3.18 9.73
CA GLY A 884 3.75 2.86 11.14
C GLY A 884 4.73 1.80 11.69
N ARG A 885 5.33 0.97 10.82
CA ARG A 885 6.42 0.05 11.18
C ARG A 885 7.81 0.72 11.19
N ILE A 886 7.98 1.87 10.53
CA ILE A 886 9.25 2.61 10.41
C ILE A 886 9.37 3.73 11.46
N GLU A 887 8.26 4.16 12.05
CA GLU A 887 8.22 5.22 13.06
C GLU A 887 8.88 4.76 14.38
N GLY A 888 8.70 3.50 14.79
CA GLY A 888 9.33 2.89 15.99
C GLY A 888 10.71 2.25 15.74
N GLY A 889 11.43 1.94 16.83
CA GLY A 889 12.60 1.05 16.80
C GLY A 889 13.98 1.71 16.66
N SER A 890 15.00 0.87 16.77
CA SER A 890 16.42 1.22 16.70
C SER A 890 16.84 1.71 15.30
N ALA A 891 17.85 2.58 15.21
CA ALA A 891 18.33 3.13 13.93
C ALA A 891 18.86 2.03 12.98
N THR A 892 19.45 0.97 13.51
CA THR A 892 19.91 -0.22 12.77
C THR A 892 18.73 -1.03 12.24
N HIS A 893 17.70 -1.29 13.05
CA HIS A 893 16.52 -2.01 12.56
C HIS A 893 15.70 -1.19 11.54
N LYS A 894 15.62 0.13 11.70
CA LYS A 894 15.03 1.03 10.69
C LYS A 894 15.71 0.89 9.32
N LEU A 895 17.03 0.65 9.27
CA LEU A 895 17.73 0.37 8.00
C LEU A 895 17.26 -0.94 7.36
N VAL A 896 17.01 -2.00 8.13
CA VAL A 896 16.40 -3.26 7.62
C VAL A 896 15.06 -2.99 6.94
N LEU A 897 14.20 -2.18 7.59
CA LEU A 897 12.89 -1.82 7.07
C LEU A 897 12.98 -0.94 5.80
N TYR A 898 13.89 0.03 5.76
CA TYR A 898 14.14 0.82 4.54
C TYR A 898 14.69 -0.04 3.40
N VAL A 899 15.54 -1.04 3.67
CA VAL A 899 16.03 -1.99 2.67
C VAL A 899 14.90 -2.85 2.11
N ARG A 900 14.00 -3.38 2.96
CA ARG A 900 12.78 -4.08 2.52
C ARG A 900 11.94 -3.23 1.56
N VAL A 901 11.66 -1.97 1.91
CA VAL A 901 10.91 -1.04 1.05
C VAL A 901 11.66 -0.71 -0.25
N ALA A 902 12.97 -0.50 -0.19
CA ALA A 902 13.80 -0.19 -1.36
C ALA A 902 13.89 -1.35 -2.35
N LEU A 903 13.99 -2.60 -1.87
CA LEU A 903 13.98 -3.81 -2.70
C LEU A 903 12.62 -4.00 -3.37
N ALA A 904 11.52 -3.90 -2.62
CA ALA A 904 10.17 -4.03 -3.18
C ALA A 904 9.90 -2.97 -4.26
N GLY A 905 10.17 -1.70 -3.95
CA GLY A 905 10.02 -0.60 -4.91
C GLY A 905 10.94 -0.73 -6.12
N GLY A 906 12.18 -1.19 -5.92
CA GLY A 906 13.16 -1.45 -6.98
C GLY A 906 12.68 -2.52 -7.96
N VAL A 907 12.25 -3.68 -7.46
CA VAL A 907 11.75 -4.79 -8.28
C VAL A 907 10.53 -4.36 -9.10
N LEU A 908 9.61 -3.61 -8.50
CA LEU A 908 8.42 -3.06 -9.19
C LEU A 908 8.79 -2.00 -10.24
N ALA A 909 9.79 -1.14 -9.97
CA ALA A 909 10.30 -0.18 -10.93
C ALA A 909 10.99 -0.86 -12.13
N PHE A 910 11.78 -1.93 -11.89
CA PHE A 910 12.34 -2.77 -12.94
C PHE A 910 11.26 -3.51 -13.74
N ALA A 911 10.17 -3.96 -13.10
CA ALA A 911 9.03 -4.55 -13.80
C ALA A 911 8.34 -3.53 -14.74
N ALA A 912 8.08 -2.31 -14.27
CA ALA A 912 7.53 -1.23 -15.08
C ALA A 912 8.45 -0.86 -16.27
N LEU A 913 9.76 -0.76 -16.02
CA LEU A 913 10.78 -0.56 -17.06
C LEU A 913 10.77 -1.70 -18.09
N GLY A 914 10.63 -2.95 -17.66
CA GLY A 914 10.56 -4.11 -18.53
C GLY A 914 9.34 -4.11 -19.44
N TRP A 915 8.16 -3.85 -18.89
CA TRP A 915 6.92 -3.67 -19.66
C TRP A 915 7.02 -2.53 -20.69
N TRP A 916 7.65 -1.41 -20.32
CA TRP A 916 7.88 -0.29 -21.23
C TRP A 916 8.89 -0.62 -22.34
N ARG A 917 10.00 -1.30 -22.01
CA ARG A 917 10.97 -1.80 -23.01
C ARG A 917 10.35 -2.83 -23.95
N ARG A 918 9.45 -3.68 -23.45
CA ARG A 918 8.66 -4.65 -24.26
C ARG A 918 7.69 -3.96 -25.21
N ARG A 919 6.91 -2.99 -24.73
CA ARG A 919 6.04 -2.14 -25.58
C ARG A 919 6.82 -1.40 -26.66
N ARG A 920 8.02 -0.88 -26.33
CA ARG A 920 8.96 -0.27 -27.30
C ARG A 920 9.58 -1.29 -28.28
N ALA A 921 9.70 -2.56 -27.90
CA ALA A 921 10.13 -3.65 -28.77
C ALA A 921 9.00 -4.25 -29.64
N GLY A 922 7.83 -3.60 -29.71
CA GLY A 922 6.68 -4.05 -30.50
C GLY A 922 5.86 -5.18 -29.85
N VAL A 923 6.10 -5.49 -28.57
CA VAL A 923 5.44 -6.59 -27.85
C VAL A 923 4.41 -6.06 -26.85
N GLY A 924 3.22 -6.66 -26.84
CA GLY A 924 2.09 -6.29 -25.99
C GLY A 924 1.80 -7.32 -24.90
N ASP A 925 2.56 -7.29 -23.81
CA ASP A 925 2.26 -8.07 -22.60
C ASP A 925 1.00 -7.56 -21.90
N VAL A 926 0.07 -8.48 -21.58
CA VAL A 926 -1.14 -8.19 -20.80
C VAL A 926 -1.20 -9.04 -19.54
N ALA A 927 -0.91 -10.35 -19.63
CA ALA A 927 -1.00 -11.25 -18.49
C ALA A 927 -0.02 -10.86 -17.35
N LEU A 928 1.24 -10.54 -17.67
CA LEU A 928 2.24 -10.21 -16.64
C LEU A 928 1.93 -8.92 -15.85
N PRO A 929 1.49 -7.81 -16.49
CA PRO A 929 0.91 -6.68 -15.76
C PRO A 929 -0.27 -7.04 -14.85
N VAL A 930 -1.18 -7.91 -15.29
CA VAL A 930 -2.32 -8.36 -14.45
C VAL A 930 -1.82 -9.09 -13.20
N LEU A 931 -0.88 -10.02 -13.33
CA LEU A 931 -0.26 -10.70 -12.16
C LEU A 931 0.47 -9.73 -11.22
N THR A 932 1.04 -8.64 -11.76
CA THR A 932 1.77 -7.65 -10.95
C THR A 932 0.84 -6.67 -10.24
N ALA A 933 -0.25 -6.25 -10.90
CA ALA A 933 -1.09 -5.14 -10.45
C ALA A 933 -2.32 -5.56 -9.65
N VAL A 934 -2.94 -6.72 -9.97
CA VAL A 934 -4.15 -7.17 -9.25
C VAL A 934 -3.93 -7.36 -7.73
N PRO A 935 -2.78 -7.87 -7.24
CA PRO A 935 -2.54 -7.96 -5.80
C PRO A 935 -2.75 -6.64 -5.04
N PHE A 936 -2.45 -5.49 -5.65
CA PHE A 936 -2.62 -4.17 -5.01
C PHE A 936 -4.08 -3.84 -4.66
N LEU A 937 -5.07 -4.53 -5.24
CA LEU A 937 -6.47 -4.39 -4.85
C LEU A 937 -6.72 -4.84 -3.40
N ALA A 938 -5.86 -5.69 -2.82
CA ALA A 938 -5.96 -6.13 -1.42
C ALA A 938 -5.82 -4.96 -0.42
N PHE A 939 -5.10 -3.88 -0.76
CA PHE A 939 -5.08 -2.66 0.07
C PHE A 939 -6.46 -2.02 0.24
N GLY A 940 -7.40 -2.27 -0.68
CA GLY A 940 -8.77 -1.81 -0.59
C GLY A 940 -9.67 -2.66 0.32
N MET A 941 -9.19 -3.83 0.78
CA MET A 941 -9.96 -4.79 1.57
C MET A 941 -9.77 -4.61 3.08
N GLN A 942 -8.59 -4.95 3.61
CA GLN A 942 -8.32 -4.97 5.05
C GLN A 942 -6.82 -4.72 5.31
N SER A 943 -6.47 -4.25 6.51
CA SER A 943 -5.07 -4.00 6.89
C SER A 943 -4.24 -5.27 7.13
N TYR A 944 -4.91 -6.38 7.48
CA TYR A 944 -4.31 -7.69 7.82
C TYR A 944 -3.13 -7.54 8.80
N GLY A 945 -3.35 -7.04 10.01
CA GLY A 945 -2.27 -6.82 11.01
C GLY A 945 -1.13 -5.91 10.54
N GLY A 946 -1.36 -5.08 9.52
CA GLY A 946 -0.30 -4.31 8.86
C GLY A 946 0.68 -5.16 8.04
N GLU A 947 0.33 -6.39 7.66
CA GLU A 947 1.11 -7.22 6.73
C GLU A 947 0.69 -7.02 5.26
N VAL A 948 -0.43 -6.36 4.97
CA VAL A 948 -1.01 -6.39 3.61
C VAL A 948 -0.04 -5.92 2.53
N ALA A 949 0.87 -4.98 2.82
CA ALA A 949 1.93 -4.58 1.86
C ALA A 949 2.93 -5.71 1.52
N LEU A 950 3.33 -6.54 2.50
CA LEU A 950 4.21 -7.69 2.29
C LEU A 950 3.50 -8.75 1.43
N ARG A 951 2.22 -9.00 1.72
CA ARG A 951 1.37 -9.95 0.98
C ARG A 951 1.11 -9.49 -0.46
N VAL A 952 0.84 -8.19 -0.68
CA VAL A 952 0.73 -7.58 -2.01
C VAL A 952 2.00 -7.78 -2.83
N PHE A 953 3.18 -7.54 -2.24
CA PHE A 953 4.47 -7.74 -2.92
C PHE A 953 4.69 -9.21 -3.28
N LEU A 954 4.49 -10.13 -2.33
CA LEU A 954 4.61 -11.59 -2.53
C LEU A 954 3.75 -12.08 -3.71
N PHE A 955 2.47 -11.73 -3.75
CA PHE A 955 1.57 -12.11 -4.85
C PHE A 955 1.91 -11.43 -6.18
N ALA A 956 2.56 -10.27 -6.17
CA ALA A 956 3.02 -9.59 -7.39
C ALA A 956 4.31 -10.19 -8.00
N LEU A 957 5.14 -10.91 -7.21
CA LEU A 957 6.43 -11.46 -7.66
C LEU A 957 6.39 -12.24 -8.99
N PRO A 958 5.41 -13.11 -9.28
CA PRO A 958 5.41 -13.92 -10.51
C PRO A 958 5.24 -13.08 -11.79
N GLY A 959 4.55 -11.94 -11.69
CA GLY A 959 4.50 -10.94 -12.76
C GLY A 959 5.75 -10.06 -12.76
N ALA A 960 6.11 -9.54 -11.58
CA ALA A 960 7.16 -8.54 -11.42
C ALA A 960 8.55 -9.07 -11.80
N CYS A 961 8.94 -10.25 -11.34
CA CYS A 961 10.27 -10.83 -11.61
C CYS A 961 10.46 -11.19 -13.08
N VAL A 962 9.38 -11.62 -13.76
CA VAL A 962 9.40 -11.88 -15.21
C VAL A 962 9.54 -10.58 -16.00
N LEU A 963 8.80 -9.52 -15.62
CA LEU A 963 8.93 -8.21 -16.25
C LEU A 963 10.31 -7.58 -15.97
N ALA A 964 10.85 -7.70 -14.75
CA ALA A 964 12.19 -7.24 -14.41
C ALA A 964 13.27 -7.96 -15.24
N ALA A 965 13.17 -9.29 -15.41
CA ALA A 965 14.05 -10.02 -16.32
C ALA A 965 13.92 -9.57 -17.79
N LEU A 966 12.71 -9.21 -18.23
CA LEU A 966 12.47 -8.61 -19.55
C LEU A 966 12.99 -7.16 -19.64
N ALA A 967 13.20 -6.45 -18.54
CA ALA A 967 13.92 -5.18 -18.53
C ALA A 967 15.40 -5.37 -18.90
N LEU A 968 16.01 -6.48 -18.49
CA LEU A 968 17.39 -6.84 -18.82
C LEU A 968 17.50 -7.48 -20.22
N PHE A 969 16.53 -8.33 -20.57
CA PHE A 969 16.51 -9.11 -21.81
C PHE A 969 15.19 -8.89 -22.62
N PRO A 970 14.95 -7.69 -23.19
CA PRO A 970 13.65 -7.33 -23.78
C PRO A 970 13.33 -8.00 -25.12
N ARG A 971 14.33 -8.56 -25.82
CA ARG A 971 14.18 -9.22 -27.13
C ARG A 971 14.32 -10.73 -26.99
N THR A 972 13.51 -11.48 -27.74
CA THR A 972 13.56 -12.95 -27.81
C THR A 972 14.91 -13.47 -28.32
N ALA A 973 15.40 -12.87 -29.40
CA ALA A 973 16.76 -13.03 -29.88
C ALA A 973 17.68 -11.95 -29.27
N THR A 974 18.80 -12.39 -28.68
CA THR A 974 19.92 -11.52 -28.29
C THR A 974 21.17 -11.96 -29.04
N PRO A 975 21.98 -11.04 -29.61
CA PRO A 975 23.15 -11.42 -30.39
C PRO A 975 24.17 -12.14 -29.51
N ARG A 976 24.81 -13.19 -30.06
CA ARG A 976 25.64 -14.20 -29.35
C ARG A 976 26.84 -13.63 -28.57
N ARG A 977 27.17 -12.34 -28.75
CA ARG A 977 28.26 -11.60 -28.07
C ARG A 977 27.80 -10.48 -27.11
N SER A 978 26.51 -10.32 -26.82
CA SER A 978 26.04 -9.22 -25.95
C SER A 978 26.38 -9.42 -24.47
N VAL A 979 27.28 -8.58 -23.93
CA VAL A 979 27.75 -8.63 -22.53
C VAL A 979 26.87 -7.84 -21.57
N ALA A 980 26.17 -6.78 -22.04
CA ALA A 980 25.42 -5.86 -21.20
C ALA A 980 24.27 -6.51 -20.41
N GLY A 981 23.57 -7.49 -21.00
CA GLY A 981 22.49 -8.21 -20.32
C GLY A 981 22.98 -9.03 -19.12
N PRO A 982 23.96 -9.94 -19.30
CA PRO A 982 24.58 -10.66 -18.19
C PRO A 982 25.25 -9.77 -17.13
N VAL A 983 25.86 -8.64 -17.51
CA VAL A 983 26.43 -7.68 -16.52
C VAL A 983 25.33 -6.97 -15.74
N ALA A 984 24.22 -6.58 -16.37
CA ALA A 984 23.09 -6.02 -15.63
C ALA A 984 22.41 -7.05 -14.71
N ALA A 985 22.42 -8.35 -15.10
CA ALA A 985 21.98 -9.44 -14.24
C ALA A 985 22.94 -9.70 -13.06
N LEU A 986 24.26 -9.54 -13.26
CA LEU A 986 25.25 -9.56 -12.18
C LEU A 986 24.96 -8.45 -11.16
N VAL A 987 24.85 -7.20 -11.61
CA VAL A 987 24.63 -6.04 -10.73
C VAL A 987 23.29 -6.15 -9.99
N ALA A 988 22.21 -6.50 -10.69
CA ALA A 988 20.91 -6.73 -10.06
C ALA A 988 20.98 -7.89 -9.04
N GLY A 989 21.70 -8.97 -9.37
CA GLY A 989 21.92 -10.10 -8.48
C GLY A 989 22.68 -9.75 -7.20
N LEU A 990 23.75 -8.96 -7.30
CA LEU A 990 24.53 -8.52 -6.13
C LEU A 990 23.68 -7.64 -5.21
N VAL A 991 22.97 -6.66 -5.77
CA VAL A 991 22.06 -5.79 -5.01
C VAL A 991 20.94 -6.60 -4.35
N LEU A 992 20.35 -7.56 -5.05
CA LEU A 992 19.27 -8.37 -4.50
C LEU A 992 19.74 -9.45 -3.53
N VAL A 993 20.95 -10.02 -3.66
CA VAL A 993 21.50 -10.99 -2.68
C VAL A 993 21.90 -10.30 -1.39
N PHE A 994 22.70 -9.23 -1.43
CA PHE A 994 23.06 -8.51 -0.20
C PHE A 994 21.84 -7.79 0.41
N GLY A 995 20.92 -7.30 -0.44
CA GLY A 995 19.62 -6.82 0.01
C GLY A 995 18.77 -7.91 0.67
N PHE A 996 18.68 -9.11 0.08
CA PHE A 996 17.98 -10.27 0.67
C PHE A 996 18.57 -10.62 2.03
N LEU A 997 19.89 -10.69 2.16
CA LEU A 997 20.53 -11.07 3.43
C LEU A 997 20.15 -10.10 4.55
N VAL A 998 20.10 -8.79 4.28
CA VAL A 998 19.61 -7.79 5.25
C VAL A 998 18.08 -7.87 5.44
N ALA A 999 17.30 -8.00 4.36
CA ALA A 999 15.83 -7.95 4.40
C ALA A 999 15.16 -9.21 4.97
N ARG A 1000 15.74 -10.40 4.73
CA ARG A 1000 15.26 -11.69 5.23
C ARG A 1000 15.68 -11.89 6.68
N TRP A 1001 16.95 -11.61 7.00
CA TRP A 1001 17.56 -11.97 8.28
C TRP A 1001 17.74 -10.80 9.26
N GLY A 1002 17.42 -9.56 8.90
CA GLY A 1002 17.50 -8.42 9.82
C GLY A 1002 16.52 -8.44 11.00
N ASN A 1003 15.60 -9.42 11.02
CA ASN A 1003 14.73 -9.73 12.15
C ASN A 1003 15.26 -10.90 13.01
N GLU A 1004 16.27 -11.64 12.56
CA GLU A 1004 16.72 -12.90 13.21
C GLU A 1004 17.06 -12.80 14.71
N PRO A 1005 17.53 -11.67 15.28
CA PRO A 1005 17.79 -11.56 16.72
C PRO A 1005 16.55 -11.87 17.61
N PHE A 1006 15.34 -11.60 17.09
CA PHE A 1006 14.05 -11.91 17.74
C PHE A 1006 13.18 -12.90 16.96
N GLU A 1007 13.47 -13.18 15.69
CA GLU A 1007 12.83 -14.28 14.93
C GLU A 1007 13.44 -15.66 15.21
N ARG A 1008 14.64 -15.74 15.81
CA ARG A 1008 15.27 -16.98 16.30
C ARG A 1008 14.78 -17.34 17.69
N VAL A 1009 14.13 -18.50 17.80
CA VAL A 1009 13.81 -19.20 19.05
C VAL A 1009 15.05 -19.95 19.55
N ARG A 1010 15.31 -19.91 20.86
CA ARG A 1010 16.45 -20.59 21.50
C ARG A 1010 15.99 -21.78 22.36
N PRO A 1011 16.85 -22.80 22.59
CA PRO A 1011 16.49 -23.99 23.37
C PRO A 1011 15.96 -23.70 24.79
N GLY A 1012 16.48 -22.66 25.48
CA GLY A 1012 15.99 -22.28 26.80
C GLY A 1012 14.56 -21.72 26.78
N GLU A 1013 14.13 -21.13 25.66
CA GLU A 1013 12.78 -20.60 25.46
C GLU A 1013 11.78 -21.74 25.17
N VAL A 1014 12.22 -22.79 24.47
CA VAL A 1014 11.43 -24.03 24.28
C VAL A 1014 11.27 -24.77 25.60
N ALA A 1015 12.37 -24.96 26.35
CA ALA A 1015 12.34 -25.58 27.68
C ALA A 1015 11.44 -24.84 28.68
N ALA A 1016 11.34 -23.51 28.58
CA ALA A 1016 10.40 -22.72 29.38
C ALA A 1016 8.94 -22.99 29.03
N MET A 1017 8.61 -23.19 27.74
CA MET A 1017 7.25 -23.55 27.34
C MET A 1017 6.90 -24.99 27.71
N ASP A 1018 7.83 -25.94 27.56
CA ASP A 1018 7.62 -27.33 27.98
C ASP A 1018 7.45 -27.48 29.50
N TYR A 1019 8.12 -26.65 30.31
CA TYR A 1019 7.83 -26.56 31.74
C TYR A 1019 6.36 -26.19 32.00
N VAL A 1020 5.84 -25.17 31.31
CA VAL A 1020 4.44 -24.69 31.46
C VAL A 1020 3.43 -25.76 31.02
N TYR A 1021 3.68 -26.47 29.91
CA TYR A 1021 2.79 -27.54 29.45
C TYR A 1021 2.72 -28.73 30.43
N ALA A 1022 3.86 -29.09 31.02
CA ALA A 1022 4.01 -30.24 31.91
C ALA A 1022 3.34 -30.05 33.29
N HIS A 1023 3.58 -28.93 33.96
CA HIS A 1023 3.26 -28.78 35.39
C HIS A 1023 1.80 -28.37 35.66
N ASP A 1024 1.26 -27.38 34.96
CA ASP A 1024 0.08 -26.67 35.44
C ASP A 1024 -1.25 -27.14 34.82
N ARG A 1025 -1.99 -27.93 35.61
CA ARG A 1025 -3.34 -28.41 35.32
C ARG A 1025 -4.31 -27.82 36.36
N PRO A 1026 -5.55 -27.45 35.99
CA PRO A 1026 -6.19 -27.71 34.70
C PRO A 1026 -5.82 -26.73 33.57
N THR A 1027 -5.67 -25.44 33.88
CA THR A 1027 -5.24 -24.37 32.94
C THR A 1027 -4.17 -23.49 33.58
N VAL A 1028 -3.52 -22.66 32.77
CA VAL A 1028 -2.48 -21.74 33.21
C VAL A 1028 -2.52 -20.44 32.41
N ARG A 1029 -2.29 -19.31 33.08
CA ARG A 1029 -2.12 -17.98 32.46
C ARG A 1029 -0.65 -17.66 32.29
N LEU A 1030 -0.27 -17.25 31.08
CA LEU A 1030 1.11 -16.90 30.75
C LEU A 1030 1.18 -15.44 30.27
N LEU A 1031 1.62 -14.57 31.17
CA LEU A 1031 1.77 -13.14 30.96
C LEU A 1031 3.11 -12.88 30.28
N TRP A 1032 3.10 -12.22 29.12
CA TRP A 1032 4.30 -11.90 28.35
C TRP A 1032 4.38 -10.40 28.04
N MET A 1033 5.59 -9.89 27.82
CA MET A 1033 5.86 -8.45 27.83
C MET A 1033 5.72 -7.80 26.45
N SER A 1034 4.67 -7.01 26.27
CA SER A 1034 4.35 -6.27 25.04
C SER A 1034 4.56 -4.76 25.19
N SER A 1035 5.03 -4.10 24.13
CA SER A 1035 5.13 -2.64 24.06
C SER A 1035 3.79 -1.92 23.83
N ASP A 1036 2.78 -2.65 23.37
CA ASP A 1036 1.41 -2.17 23.15
C ASP A 1036 0.47 -3.38 23.21
N PRO A 1037 -0.09 -3.73 24.39
CA PRO A 1037 -0.95 -4.90 24.56
C PRO A 1037 -2.23 -4.96 23.71
N VAL A 1038 -2.54 -3.90 22.95
CA VAL A 1038 -3.71 -3.84 22.04
C VAL A 1038 -3.31 -4.07 20.58
N LYS A 1039 -2.05 -3.81 20.20
CA LYS A 1039 -1.57 -3.94 18.80
C LYS A 1039 -0.43 -4.93 18.61
N SER A 1040 0.46 -5.05 19.58
CA SER A 1040 1.50 -6.08 19.61
C SER A 1040 1.01 -7.22 20.50
N VAL A 1041 0.25 -8.12 19.88
CA VAL A 1041 -0.49 -9.22 20.52
C VAL A 1041 0.04 -10.61 20.14
N THR A 1042 1.23 -10.68 19.53
CA THR A 1042 1.90 -11.92 19.17
C THR A 1042 3.30 -11.94 19.79
N PRO A 1043 3.62 -12.88 20.69
CA PRO A 1043 4.93 -12.94 21.35
C PRO A 1043 6.01 -13.51 20.43
N ALA A 1044 7.24 -13.03 20.59
CA ALA A 1044 8.45 -13.57 19.97
C ALA A 1044 9.05 -14.71 20.81
N MET A 1045 8.31 -15.82 20.92
CA MET A 1045 8.68 -17.02 21.70
C MET A 1045 7.98 -18.28 21.12
N PRO A 1046 8.38 -19.52 21.49
CA PRO A 1046 7.78 -20.76 20.93
C PRO A 1046 6.41 -21.12 21.55
N TRP A 1047 5.45 -20.20 21.41
CA TRP A 1047 4.15 -20.29 22.07
C TRP A 1047 3.13 -21.20 21.34
N GLY A 1048 2.16 -21.71 22.10
CA GLY A 1048 1.04 -22.50 21.59
C GLY A 1048 1.40 -23.83 20.93
N ALA A 1049 2.55 -24.44 21.25
CA ALA A 1049 3.06 -25.64 20.59
C ALA A 1049 2.30 -26.94 20.90
N ARG A 1050 1.70 -27.01 22.10
CA ARG A 1050 0.94 -28.13 22.65
C ARG A 1050 -0.19 -27.57 23.52
N ASP A 1051 -1.26 -28.35 23.73
CA ASP A 1051 -2.29 -28.06 24.74
C ASP A 1051 -2.81 -26.61 24.73
N MET A 1052 -3.07 -26.07 23.53
CA MET A 1052 -3.40 -24.64 23.38
C MET A 1052 -4.68 -24.25 24.14
N GLU A 1053 -5.59 -25.20 24.36
CA GLU A 1053 -6.83 -25.01 25.11
C GLU A 1053 -6.61 -24.86 26.63
N ARG A 1054 -5.40 -25.19 27.12
CA ARG A 1054 -4.99 -25.11 28.53
C ARG A 1054 -4.21 -23.83 28.86
N VAL A 1055 -3.57 -23.18 27.89
CA VAL A 1055 -2.68 -22.02 28.14
C VAL A 1055 -3.29 -20.73 27.60
N LEU A 1056 -3.59 -19.79 28.51
CA LEU A 1056 -4.10 -18.46 28.19
C LEU A 1056 -2.94 -17.46 28.13
N TYR A 1057 -2.68 -16.90 26.95
CA TYR A 1057 -1.55 -15.97 26.73
C TYR A 1057 -2.02 -14.51 26.88
N GLU A 1058 -1.55 -13.82 27.92
CA GLU A 1058 -2.04 -12.48 28.29
C GLU A 1058 -0.96 -11.39 28.03
N PRO A 1059 -1.12 -10.53 27.01
CA PRO A 1059 -0.15 -9.48 26.72
C PRO A 1059 -0.14 -8.42 27.84
N THR A 1060 1.00 -8.29 28.51
CA THR A 1060 1.22 -7.39 29.65
C THR A 1060 2.11 -6.23 29.23
N LEU A 1061 1.81 -4.99 29.67
CA LEU A 1061 2.61 -3.83 29.27
C LEU A 1061 4.03 -3.91 29.85
N ALA A 1062 5.03 -3.91 28.96
CA ALA A 1062 6.42 -3.84 29.32
C ALA A 1062 6.74 -2.46 29.96
N PRO A 1063 7.33 -2.40 31.18
CA PRO A 1063 7.63 -1.13 31.82
C PRO A 1063 8.83 -0.46 31.15
N ARG A 1064 8.65 0.77 30.65
CA ARG A 1064 9.71 1.55 29.98
C ARG A 1064 10.93 1.84 30.87
N ASP A 1065 10.70 1.90 32.18
CA ASP A 1065 11.74 1.93 33.20
C ASP A 1065 11.78 0.56 33.91
N PRO A 1066 12.85 -0.24 33.78
CA PRO A 1066 12.92 -1.57 34.36
C PRO A 1066 13.02 -1.59 35.89
N ALA A 1067 13.15 -0.43 36.55
CA ALA A 1067 12.98 -0.32 38.00
C ALA A 1067 11.51 -0.33 38.45
N ARG A 1068 10.57 0.02 37.56
CA ARG A 1068 9.14 0.21 37.89
C ARG A 1068 8.29 -1.00 37.52
N VAL A 1069 8.45 -2.08 38.28
CA VAL A 1069 7.77 -3.38 38.05
C VAL A 1069 6.39 -3.48 38.71
N GLU A 1070 5.93 -2.47 39.45
CA GLU A 1070 4.68 -2.48 40.22
C GLU A 1070 3.46 -2.85 39.37
N GLU A 1071 3.36 -2.29 38.17
CA GLU A 1071 2.25 -2.55 37.24
C GLU A 1071 2.28 -3.99 36.70
N VAL A 1072 3.47 -4.58 36.52
CA VAL A 1072 3.65 -5.97 36.07
C VAL A 1072 3.34 -6.96 37.19
N VAL A 1073 3.78 -6.67 38.42
CA VAL A 1073 3.45 -7.47 39.61
C VAL A 1073 1.95 -7.38 39.94
N ALA A 1074 1.34 -6.21 39.74
CA ALA A 1074 -0.10 -6.04 39.85
C ALA A 1074 -0.87 -6.82 38.77
N ALA A 1075 -0.39 -6.82 37.52
CA ALA A 1075 -0.96 -7.64 36.45
C ALA A 1075 -0.93 -9.14 36.81
N LEU A 1076 0.24 -9.67 37.20
CA LEU A 1076 0.40 -11.06 37.63
C LEU A 1076 -0.50 -11.43 38.83
N ARG A 1077 -0.69 -10.49 39.77
CA ARG A 1077 -1.62 -10.66 40.90
C ARG A 1077 -3.10 -10.64 40.46
N SER A 1078 -3.45 -9.84 39.46
CA SER A 1078 -4.80 -9.78 38.90
C SER A 1078 -5.17 -10.96 37.99
N ALA A 1079 -4.16 -11.63 37.42
CA ALA A 1079 -4.31 -12.85 36.62
C ALA A 1079 -4.80 -14.06 37.47
N GLY A 1080 -4.57 -14.04 38.78
CA GLY A 1080 -5.11 -15.05 39.69
C GLY A 1080 -4.24 -16.32 39.84
N PRO A 1081 -4.79 -17.42 40.38
CA PRO A 1081 -4.04 -18.67 40.58
C PRO A 1081 -3.58 -19.30 39.26
N GLN A 1082 -2.50 -20.09 39.32
CA GLN A 1082 -1.79 -20.68 38.15
C GLN A 1082 -1.50 -19.63 37.06
N SER A 1083 -0.79 -18.57 37.44
CA SER A 1083 -0.33 -17.51 36.55
C SER A 1083 1.19 -17.35 36.62
N TYR A 1084 1.84 -17.29 35.46
CA TYR A 1084 3.27 -17.02 35.30
C TYR A 1084 3.51 -15.73 34.52
N LEU A 1085 4.54 -14.98 34.90
CA LEU A 1085 5.16 -13.95 34.07
C LEU A 1085 6.39 -14.56 33.39
N VAL A 1086 6.42 -14.58 32.05
CA VAL A 1086 7.59 -15.01 31.27
C VAL A 1086 8.42 -13.80 30.84
N VAL A 1087 9.71 -13.86 31.19
CA VAL A 1087 10.76 -12.98 30.68
C VAL A 1087 11.67 -13.84 29.81
N ASN A 1088 11.77 -13.55 28.52
CA ASN A 1088 12.61 -14.29 27.57
C ASN A 1088 13.39 -13.34 26.65
N ARG A 1089 14.36 -13.91 25.92
CA ARG A 1089 15.36 -13.17 25.17
C ARG A 1089 14.84 -12.69 23.82
N GLY A 1090 14.09 -13.51 23.09
CA GLY A 1090 13.45 -13.14 21.82
C GLY A 1090 12.52 -11.93 21.99
N GLN A 1091 11.65 -11.95 23.00
CA GLN A 1091 10.75 -10.85 23.31
C GLN A 1091 11.49 -9.60 23.79
N SER A 1092 12.54 -9.75 24.59
CA SER A 1092 13.35 -8.59 25.05
C SER A 1092 14.11 -7.92 23.91
N VAL A 1093 14.69 -8.70 23.00
CA VAL A 1093 15.37 -8.18 21.79
C VAL A 1093 14.37 -7.55 20.80
N TYR A 1094 13.13 -8.07 20.72
CA TYR A 1094 12.05 -7.40 19.98
C TYR A 1094 11.71 -6.03 20.60
N LEU A 1095 11.60 -5.95 21.93
CA LEU A 1095 11.35 -4.69 22.64
C LEU A 1095 12.50 -3.68 22.43
N GLU A 1096 13.76 -4.10 22.47
CA GLU A 1096 14.90 -3.25 22.12
C GLU A 1096 14.82 -2.75 20.67
N LEU A 1097 14.76 -3.67 19.70
CA LEU A 1097 14.97 -3.36 18.28
C LEU A 1097 13.76 -2.70 17.59
N ASP A 1098 12.53 -3.12 17.89
CA ASP A 1098 11.30 -2.63 17.25
C ASP A 1098 10.57 -1.57 18.11
N ALA A 1099 10.56 -1.74 19.44
CA ALA A 1099 9.91 -0.79 20.35
C ALA A 1099 10.86 0.26 20.97
N GLY A 1100 12.17 0.15 20.80
CA GLY A 1100 13.15 1.13 21.28
C GLY A 1100 13.31 1.15 22.80
N TYR A 1101 13.41 -0.03 23.43
CA TYR A 1101 13.82 -0.16 24.83
C TYR A 1101 15.36 -0.10 24.96
N ALA A 1102 15.88 0.04 26.18
CA ALA A 1102 17.32 0.12 26.40
C ALA A 1102 18.00 -1.27 26.24
N PRO A 1103 19.23 -1.37 25.70
CA PRO A 1103 19.90 -2.68 25.51
C PRO A 1103 20.18 -3.46 26.80
N ASP A 1104 20.22 -2.78 27.94
CA ASP A 1104 20.42 -3.38 29.27
C ASP A 1104 19.09 -3.63 30.03
N TRP A 1105 17.95 -3.42 29.36
CA TRP A 1105 16.62 -3.44 29.99
C TRP A 1105 16.25 -4.81 30.56
N ASP A 1106 16.52 -5.91 29.84
CA ASP A 1106 16.21 -7.27 30.30
C ASP A 1106 16.99 -7.62 31.59
N GLY A 1107 18.30 -7.38 31.58
CA GLY A 1107 19.16 -7.62 32.75
C GLY A 1107 18.75 -6.78 33.97
N ARG A 1108 18.42 -5.50 33.77
CA ARG A 1108 17.87 -4.66 34.85
C ARG A 1108 16.51 -5.15 35.33
N LEU A 1109 15.61 -5.52 34.42
CA LEU A 1109 14.26 -5.99 34.76
C LEU A 1109 14.31 -7.30 35.56
N ARG A 1110 15.06 -8.30 35.10
CA ARG A 1110 15.27 -9.57 35.83
C ARG A 1110 15.83 -9.29 37.23
N SER A 1111 16.82 -8.40 37.36
CA SER A 1111 17.36 -7.98 38.66
C SER A 1111 16.32 -7.31 39.57
N THR A 1112 15.45 -6.45 39.05
CA THR A 1112 14.36 -5.82 39.83
C THR A 1112 13.32 -6.86 40.27
N LEU A 1113 12.95 -7.79 39.39
CA LEU A 1113 11.97 -8.85 39.66
C LEU A 1113 12.51 -9.88 40.68
N ASP A 1114 13.77 -10.29 40.54
CA ASP A 1114 14.46 -11.16 41.50
C ASP A 1114 14.53 -10.56 42.91
N GLY A 1115 14.62 -9.21 43.00
CA GLY A 1115 14.58 -8.48 44.26
C GLY A 1115 13.20 -8.37 44.92
N ARG A 1116 12.11 -8.79 44.27
CA ARG A 1116 10.75 -8.68 44.85
C ARG A 1116 10.50 -9.77 45.91
N PRO A 1117 10.12 -9.40 47.15
CA PRO A 1117 9.78 -10.39 48.17
C PRO A 1117 8.54 -11.21 47.79
N GLU A 1118 7.66 -10.67 46.95
CA GLU A 1118 6.41 -11.34 46.52
C GLU A 1118 6.61 -12.44 45.47
N LEU A 1119 7.72 -12.44 44.72
CA LEU A 1119 7.94 -13.33 43.57
C LEU A 1119 8.87 -14.50 43.89
N LYS A 1120 8.69 -15.63 43.21
CA LYS A 1120 9.64 -16.74 43.10
C LYS A 1120 9.93 -17.03 41.63
N ARG A 1121 11.16 -17.41 41.30
CA ARG A 1121 11.47 -18.06 40.02
C ARG A 1121 11.09 -19.53 40.15
N VAL A 1122 10.26 -20.05 39.24
CA VAL A 1122 9.96 -21.49 39.15
C VAL A 1122 10.86 -22.19 38.13
N LEU A 1123 11.26 -21.46 37.10
CA LEU A 1123 12.27 -21.87 36.12
C LEU A 1123 13.18 -20.69 35.83
N SER A 1124 14.47 -20.95 35.67
CA SER A 1124 15.45 -19.98 35.18
C SER A 1124 16.51 -20.72 34.38
N ASN A 1125 16.71 -20.29 33.13
CA ASN A 1125 17.84 -20.69 32.29
C ASN A 1125 18.46 -19.42 31.66
N GLU A 1126 19.40 -19.60 30.72
CA GLU A 1126 20.11 -18.49 30.07
C GLU A 1126 19.16 -17.59 29.26
N ASP A 1127 18.23 -18.17 28.50
CA ASP A 1127 17.34 -17.42 27.63
C ASP A 1127 16.09 -16.89 28.34
N ALA A 1128 15.50 -17.69 29.22
CA ALA A 1128 14.17 -17.45 29.78
C ALA A 1128 14.07 -17.70 31.30
N VAL A 1129 13.17 -16.93 31.93
CA VAL A 1129 12.82 -17.02 33.35
C VAL A 1129 11.30 -16.98 33.50
N LEU A 1130 10.77 -17.86 34.35
CA LEU A 1130 9.35 -17.90 34.73
C LEU A 1130 9.20 -17.44 36.19
N TYR A 1131 8.46 -16.35 36.39
CA TYR A 1131 8.13 -15.80 37.71
C TYR A 1131 6.70 -16.13 38.10
N GLU A 1132 6.50 -16.57 39.34
CA GLU A 1132 5.20 -16.82 39.97
C GLU A 1132 5.14 -16.06 41.31
N LEU A 1133 3.95 -15.84 41.86
CA LEU A 1133 3.80 -15.30 43.21
C LEU A 1133 4.13 -16.36 44.27
N LYS A 1134 4.81 -15.97 45.36
CA LYS A 1134 5.10 -16.88 46.50
C LYS A 1134 3.82 -17.32 47.22
N ALA A 1135 2.83 -16.43 47.30
CA ALA A 1135 1.49 -16.72 47.80
C ALA A 1135 0.51 -16.68 46.62
N ALA A 1136 -0.11 -17.81 46.29
CA ALA A 1136 -1.07 -17.90 45.20
C ALA A 1136 -2.31 -17.01 45.48
N PRO A 1137 -2.81 -16.24 44.48
CA PRO A 1137 -4.06 -15.51 44.63
C PRO A 1137 -5.25 -16.44 44.91
N VAL A 1138 -6.19 -16.01 45.76
CA VAL A 1138 -7.38 -16.78 46.11
C VAL A 1138 -8.35 -16.82 44.92
N GLY A 1139 -8.73 -18.02 44.49
CA GLY A 1139 -9.73 -18.27 43.45
C GLY A 1139 -9.71 -19.73 42.99
N GLU A 1140 -10.69 -20.11 42.17
CA GLU A 1140 -10.63 -21.37 41.41
C GLU A 1140 -9.88 -21.17 40.09
N VAL A 1141 -9.08 -22.16 39.69
CA VAL A 1141 -8.48 -22.19 38.36
C VAL A 1141 -9.51 -22.73 37.36
N PRO A 1142 -9.84 -22.01 36.28
CA PRO A 1142 -10.90 -22.43 35.38
C PRO A 1142 -10.51 -23.72 34.62
N PRO A 1143 -11.47 -24.60 34.30
CA PRO A 1143 -11.21 -25.72 33.39
C PRO A 1143 -10.96 -25.23 31.95
N PRO A 1144 -10.32 -26.03 31.08
CA PRO A 1144 -10.11 -25.69 29.68
C PRO A 1144 -11.44 -25.42 28.96
N ARG A 1145 -11.48 -24.39 28.12
CA ARG A 1145 -12.68 -24.00 27.36
C ARG A 1145 -12.34 -23.78 25.87
N PRO A 1146 -12.11 -24.87 25.10
CA PRO A 1146 -11.87 -24.79 23.65
C PRO A 1146 -13.07 -24.29 22.83
N GLY A 1147 -14.23 -24.09 23.46
CA GLY A 1147 -15.47 -23.74 22.77
C GLY A 1147 -16.09 -24.96 22.06
N PRO A 1148 -16.63 -24.80 20.84
CA PRO A 1148 -17.31 -25.85 20.10
C PRO A 1148 -16.34 -26.76 19.35
N ALA A 1149 -16.87 -27.90 18.90
CA ALA A 1149 -16.28 -28.64 17.79
C ALA A 1149 -16.79 -28.08 16.43
N GLY A 1150 -15.86 -27.84 15.51
CA GLY A 1150 -16.10 -27.64 14.08
C GLY A 1150 -16.65 -26.26 13.68
N PRO A 1151 -16.80 -26.01 12.36
CA PRO A 1151 -17.41 -24.79 11.85
C PRO A 1151 -18.89 -24.72 12.26
N ARG A 1152 -19.21 -23.89 13.26
CA ARG A 1152 -20.60 -23.58 13.61
C ARG A 1152 -21.29 -22.94 12.42
N VAL A 1153 -22.52 -23.37 12.14
CA VAL A 1153 -23.42 -22.72 11.18
C VAL A 1153 -24.77 -22.52 11.88
N THR A 1154 -25.20 -21.27 12.06
CA THR A 1154 -26.49 -20.95 12.67
C THR A 1154 -27.62 -21.19 11.66
N TRP A 1155 -28.31 -22.32 11.80
CA TRP A 1155 -29.33 -22.76 10.86
C TRP A 1155 -30.71 -22.11 11.09
N THR A 1156 -31.03 -21.10 10.28
CA THR A 1156 -32.41 -20.62 10.04
C THR A 1156 -33.05 -21.38 8.86
N PRO A 1157 -34.40 -21.43 8.72
CA PRO A 1157 -35.04 -22.02 7.53
C PRO A 1157 -34.57 -21.39 6.21
N VAL A 1158 -34.33 -20.07 6.21
CA VAL A 1158 -33.78 -19.32 5.06
C VAL A 1158 -32.33 -19.73 4.74
N SER A 1159 -31.53 -20.06 5.75
CA SER A 1159 -30.17 -20.57 5.56
C SER A 1159 -30.14 -22.01 5.04
N VAL A 1160 -31.09 -22.88 5.44
CA VAL A 1160 -31.22 -24.25 4.91
C VAL A 1160 -31.56 -24.21 3.42
N VAL A 1161 -32.55 -23.39 3.03
CA VAL A 1161 -32.88 -23.17 1.61
C VAL A 1161 -31.69 -22.55 0.85
N GLY A 1162 -30.98 -21.60 1.45
CA GLY A 1162 -29.76 -21.02 0.88
C GLY A 1162 -28.62 -22.03 0.68
N ALA A 1163 -28.40 -22.95 1.60
CA ALA A 1163 -27.37 -24.00 1.50
C ALA A 1163 -27.75 -25.07 0.46
N LEU A 1164 -29.02 -25.48 0.38
CA LEU A 1164 -29.50 -26.36 -0.69
C LEU A 1164 -29.34 -25.70 -2.06
N ALA A 1165 -29.67 -24.40 -2.17
CA ALA A 1165 -29.42 -23.63 -3.38
C ALA A 1165 -27.92 -23.49 -3.70
N ALA A 1166 -27.06 -23.33 -2.70
CA ALA A 1166 -25.60 -23.30 -2.86
C ALA A 1166 -25.07 -24.61 -3.44
N VAL A 1167 -25.45 -25.76 -2.88
CA VAL A 1167 -25.02 -27.09 -3.36
C VAL A 1167 -25.49 -27.31 -4.80
N ALA A 1168 -26.77 -27.04 -5.09
CA ALA A 1168 -27.31 -27.14 -6.44
C ALA A 1168 -26.58 -26.22 -7.44
N LEU A 1169 -26.29 -24.98 -7.05
CA LEU A 1169 -25.58 -23.99 -7.86
C LEU A 1169 -24.11 -24.39 -8.11
N LEU A 1170 -23.41 -24.90 -7.08
CA LEU A 1170 -22.03 -25.35 -7.19
C LEU A 1170 -21.90 -26.55 -8.13
N VAL A 1171 -22.79 -27.55 -8.01
CA VAL A 1171 -22.85 -28.70 -8.92
C VAL A 1171 -23.16 -28.24 -10.34
N LEU A 1172 -24.17 -27.38 -10.52
CA LEU A 1172 -24.56 -26.85 -11.82
C LEU A 1172 -23.44 -26.05 -12.50
N LEU A 1173 -22.77 -25.15 -11.79
CA LEU A 1173 -21.67 -24.34 -12.31
C LEU A 1173 -20.39 -25.15 -12.57
N THR A 1174 -20.14 -26.20 -11.78
CA THR A 1174 -19.04 -27.15 -12.02
C THR A 1174 -19.29 -27.95 -13.30
N ALA A 1175 -20.49 -28.55 -13.42
CA ALA A 1175 -20.90 -29.24 -14.63
C ALA A 1175 -20.93 -28.30 -15.85
N ARG A 1176 -21.30 -27.02 -15.66
CA ARG A 1176 -21.28 -25.97 -16.70
C ARG A 1176 -19.91 -25.83 -17.35
N GLU A 1177 -18.87 -25.51 -16.56
CA GLU A 1177 -17.53 -25.32 -17.15
C GLU A 1177 -16.92 -26.65 -17.62
N LEU A 1178 -17.26 -27.81 -17.01
CA LEU A 1178 -16.84 -29.12 -17.51
C LEU A 1178 -17.39 -29.43 -18.92
N VAL A 1179 -18.71 -29.35 -19.14
CA VAL A 1179 -19.31 -29.60 -20.47
C VAL A 1179 -18.83 -28.58 -21.51
N ARG A 1180 -18.61 -27.33 -21.10
CA ARG A 1180 -18.03 -26.28 -21.95
C ARG A 1180 -16.64 -26.65 -22.49
N VAL A 1181 -15.80 -27.29 -21.67
CA VAL A 1181 -14.42 -27.67 -22.03
C VAL A 1181 -14.36 -29.05 -22.69
N MET A 1182 -15.16 -30.00 -22.22
CA MET A 1182 -15.07 -31.41 -22.62
C MET A 1182 -15.94 -31.78 -23.83
N ALA A 1183 -17.12 -31.16 -23.99
CA ALA A 1183 -18.01 -31.46 -25.12
C ALA A 1183 -17.58 -30.76 -26.41
N GLY A 1184 -18.09 -31.26 -27.54
CA GLY A 1184 -17.87 -30.62 -28.84
C GLY A 1184 -18.71 -29.36 -29.03
N PRO A 1185 -18.18 -28.31 -29.70
CA PRO A 1185 -18.97 -27.15 -30.08
C PRO A 1185 -20.09 -27.56 -31.03
N GLY A 1186 -21.33 -27.25 -30.66
CA GLY A 1186 -22.52 -27.63 -31.43
C GLY A 1186 -23.81 -27.27 -30.69
N VAL A 1187 -24.95 -27.41 -31.38
CA VAL A 1187 -26.27 -26.94 -30.90
C VAL A 1187 -26.65 -27.53 -29.53
N ARG A 1188 -26.35 -28.82 -29.29
CA ARG A 1188 -26.60 -29.47 -27.98
C ARG A 1188 -25.80 -28.83 -26.85
N GLN A 1189 -24.53 -28.49 -27.06
CA GLN A 1189 -23.70 -27.80 -26.07
C GLN A 1189 -24.23 -26.37 -25.83
N LEU A 1190 -24.60 -25.64 -26.90
CA LEU A 1190 -25.15 -24.29 -26.78
C LEU A 1190 -26.47 -24.25 -26.00
N ARG A 1191 -27.43 -25.14 -26.34
CA ARG A 1191 -28.70 -25.26 -25.61
C ARG A 1191 -28.47 -25.57 -24.12
N TRP A 1192 -27.53 -26.46 -23.81
CA TRP A 1192 -27.21 -26.81 -22.42
C TRP A 1192 -26.49 -25.66 -21.68
N MET A 1193 -25.66 -24.86 -22.36
CA MET A 1193 -25.08 -23.60 -21.84
C MET A 1193 -26.12 -22.49 -21.63
N GLN A 1194 -27.21 -22.47 -22.40
CA GLN A 1194 -28.32 -21.53 -22.21
C GLN A 1194 -29.23 -21.98 -21.04
N GLY A 1195 -29.66 -23.24 -21.01
CA GLY A 1195 -30.50 -23.78 -19.94
C GLY A 1195 -29.83 -23.68 -18.56
N SER A 1196 -28.57 -24.11 -18.44
CA SER A 1196 -27.81 -24.00 -17.18
C SER A 1196 -27.43 -22.56 -16.79
N TYR A 1197 -27.66 -21.56 -17.65
CA TYR A 1197 -27.54 -20.14 -17.26
C TYR A 1197 -28.82 -19.68 -16.58
N TRP A 1198 -29.97 -19.89 -17.23
CA TRP A 1198 -31.28 -19.50 -16.69
C TRP A 1198 -31.63 -20.25 -15.40
N PHE A 1199 -31.20 -21.50 -15.23
CA PHE A 1199 -31.38 -22.24 -13.98
C PHE A 1199 -30.41 -21.80 -12.86
N ALA A 1200 -29.25 -21.24 -13.19
CA ALA A 1200 -28.28 -20.76 -12.20
C ALA A 1200 -28.70 -19.42 -11.57
N LEU A 1201 -29.38 -18.54 -12.31
CA LEU A 1201 -29.81 -17.23 -11.83
C LEU A 1201 -30.72 -17.26 -10.59
N PRO A 1202 -31.84 -18.04 -10.52
CA PRO A 1202 -32.68 -18.09 -9.34
C PRO A 1202 -31.97 -18.74 -8.14
N LEU A 1203 -31.14 -19.77 -8.37
CA LEU A 1203 -30.33 -20.38 -7.31
C LEU A 1203 -29.31 -19.39 -6.72
N LEU A 1204 -28.67 -18.58 -7.57
CA LEU A 1204 -27.75 -17.51 -7.16
C LEU A 1204 -28.49 -16.40 -6.40
N PHE A 1205 -29.71 -16.02 -6.83
CA PHE A 1205 -30.52 -15.05 -6.12
C PHE A 1205 -30.93 -15.55 -4.72
N VAL A 1206 -31.41 -16.80 -4.61
CA VAL A 1206 -31.76 -17.43 -3.33
C VAL A 1206 -30.54 -17.51 -2.39
N LEU A 1207 -29.38 -17.88 -2.92
CA LEU A 1207 -28.13 -17.88 -2.16
C LEU A 1207 -27.76 -16.48 -1.68
N LEU A 1208 -27.76 -15.46 -2.56
CA LEU A 1208 -27.39 -14.09 -2.20
C LEU A 1208 -28.37 -13.47 -1.19
N ALA A 1209 -29.67 -13.72 -1.34
CA ALA A 1209 -30.69 -13.29 -0.38
C ALA A 1209 -30.51 -13.97 0.98
N SER A 1210 -30.21 -15.28 1.00
CA SER A 1210 -29.92 -16.02 2.23
C SER A 1210 -28.63 -15.52 2.91
N LEU A 1211 -27.57 -15.26 2.15
CA LEU A 1211 -26.33 -14.66 2.66
C LEU A 1211 -26.55 -13.24 3.22
N ALA A 1212 -27.32 -12.39 2.54
CA ALA A 1212 -27.66 -11.06 3.02
C ALA A 1212 -28.50 -11.12 4.31
N GLN A 1213 -29.48 -12.02 4.40
CA GLN A 1213 -30.27 -12.27 5.61
C GLN A 1213 -29.37 -12.74 6.77
N ARG A 1214 -28.48 -13.69 6.53
CA ARG A 1214 -27.54 -14.21 7.54
C ARG A 1214 -26.59 -13.12 8.04
N LEU A 1215 -25.95 -12.37 7.14
CA LEU A 1215 -25.09 -11.25 7.50
C LEU A 1215 -25.85 -10.24 8.36
N ALA A 1216 -27.04 -9.80 7.93
CA ALA A 1216 -27.87 -8.83 8.66
C ALA A 1216 -28.53 -9.35 9.96
N THR A 1217 -28.32 -10.61 10.34
CA THR A 1217 -28.81 -11.19 11.61
C THR A 1217 -27.71 -11.74 12.53
N LEU A 1218 -26.46 -11.72 12.07
CA LEU A 1218 -25.29 -12.24 12.79
C LEU A 1218 -24.12 -11.23 12.86
N SER A 1219 -24.28 -10.03 12.28
CA SER A 1219 -23.37 -8.89 12.35
C SER A 1219 -23.46 -8.14 13.68
#